data_AF-A0A838RQT1-F1
#
_entry.id   AF-A0A838RQT1-F1
#
_cell.length_a   1.000
_cell.length_b   1.000
_cell.length_c   1.000
_cell.angle_alpha   90.00
_cell.angle_beta   90.00
_cell.angle_gamma   90.00
#
_symmetry.space_group_name_H-M   'P 1'
#
loop_
_entity.id
_entity.type
_entity.pdbx_description
1 polymer ?
#
loop_
_entity_poly.entity_id
_entity_poly.type
_entity_poly.pdbx_seq_one_letter_code
_entity_poly.pdbx_strand_id
1 'polypeptide(L)'
;YQSPSKAIEELVVNSYDADAAECRVFVPSPGDPRRRFVVVYDDGEGMDYEGLVNLWHIGRSSKRPREVARHLKRKQIGKFGIGKLATYTIANQVTYVTRTDESILCVTLDFRHFATSATGANDAVALSVRRIGDWQSFARDGRFRHVCEAAQIDMEELFKEEPCSWTLALLEDLKPKAQSIRLGRLGWVLSTAMPLQEDFRLFLNGKEIASHKESYETIVTFCVGDLPRRRIEALQRSTGEHWWLQGEALFSDSFPSGVSGFVLVTQQALHAGKSADLGRSHGFFIRVRDRLINQDDAFFGMTPLSYQTFNRFRAELQVDDLDTVLTAPREGGEECELKSKLECLLAELFYEARDQYEGYLREIDSAELRKKEEKRNFVNPRLVEHSVADVLAAQRQIVRQGAEADEGWFYLELDPDMDLRPLIRTLYQQPRSRYRYIYVQQGAAGRLVSFNPSTSTFTLNADHQFVRAHADDGRAKVLLEDLVTAEALLEVYLREHHVPAHTVGEVLERRDALLRSLAQDHPFSLESISSALLDAAANEHDLEVALVTSARALGFVAKQISGDGEPDGIARFTDYPSGEKKITLEAKSSKSVPSLSSIDFAGLREHTQRHHADGCLLIAPSYPGSTRGEDSAAATRARDLRISCWTVEQLARVVAAAETRHLTARRVLDIVLNYFSPDQVSEAIERLFTDAAWDHRGLYRAILVAFQELEDRLPDSDRTVELIAGEVSRLPEFRRITKEAVREAMIELSAASQGGMTYREGAVVVHI
;
A
#
# COMPACT_ATOMS: atom_id res chain seq x y z
N TYR A 1 -26.44 8.09 -21.21
CA TYR A 1 -25.50 9.00 -20.54
C TYR A 1 -26.22 9.85 -19.49
N GLN A 2 -25.72 9.94 -18.26
CA GLN A 2 -26.33 10.76 -17.20
C GLN A 2 -25.81 12.20 -17.15
N SER A 3 -24.56 12.44 -17.62
CA SER A 3 -23.89 13.74 -17.54
C SER A 3 -23.88 14.49 -18.89
N PRO A 4 -24.34 15.76 -18.96
CA PRO A 4 -24.26 16.58 -20.17
C PRO A 4 -22.83 16.96 -20.56
N SER A 5 -21.91 17.09 -19.60
CA SER A 5 -20.48 17.36 -19.87
C SER A 5 -19.82 16.22 -20.63
N LYS A 6 -20.24 14.97 -20.39
CA LYS A 6 -19.71 13.80 -21.11
C LYS A 6 -20.07 13.85 -22.59
N ALA A 7 -21.23 14.40 -22.97
CA ALA A 7 -21.60 14.53 -24.38
C ALA A 7 -20.66 15.47 -25.15
N ILE A 8 -20.23 16.57 -24.54
CA ILE A 8 -19.26 17.50 -25.12
C ILE A 8 -17.87 16.86 -25.17
N GLU A 9 -17.47 16.16 -24.12
CA GLU A 9 -16.22 15.41 -24.08
C GLU A 9 -16.13 14.38 -25.22
N GLU A 10 -17.20 13.62 -25.49
CA GLU A 10 -17.23 12.67 -26.62
C GLU A 10 -17.07 13.36 -27.99
N LEU A 11 -17.60 14.58 -28.15
CA LEU A 11 -17.39 15.35 -29.39
C LEU A 11 -15.94 15.82 -29.53
N VAL A 12 -15.31 16.28 -28.44
CA VAL A 12 -13.89 16.65 -28.43
C VAL A 12 -12.99 15.44 -28.70
N VAL A 13 -13.34 14.26 -28.17
CA VAL A 13 -12.65 13.00 -28.48
C VAL A 13 -12.75 12.69 -29.98
N ASN A 14 -13.91 12.91 -30.61
CA ASN A 14 -14.04 12.71 -32.05
C ASN A 14 -13.18 13.68 -32.86
N SER A 15 -13.04 14.93 -32.40
CA SER A 15 -12.13 15.91 -33.02
C SER A 15 -10.66 15.47 -32.92
N TYR A 16 -10.27 14.92 -31.78
CA TYR A 16 -8.94 14.31 -31.60
C TYR A 16 -8.73 13.10 -32.54
N ASP A 17 -9.74 12.23 -32.66
CA ASP A 17 -9.75 11.09 -33.57
C ASP A 17 -9.75 11.49 -35.06
N ALA A 18 -10.21 12.70 -35.38
CA ALA A 18 -10.17 13.29 -36.72
C ALA A 18 -8.82 13.92 -37.07
N ASP A 19 -7.83 13.78 -36.19
CA ASP A 19 -6.47 14.29 -36.33
C ASP A 19 -6.37 15.82 -36.41
N ALA A 20 -7.33 16.52 -35.79
CA ALA A 20 -7.33 17.98 -35.70
C ALA A 20 -6.07 18.51 -34.97
N ALA A 21 -5.56 19.65 -35.39
CA ALA A 21 -4.56 20.40 -34.62
C ALA A 21 -5.25 21.32 -33.59
N GLU A 22 -6.48 21.75 -33.89
CA GLU A 22 -7.25 22.67 -33.09
C GLU A 22 -8.71 22.21 -32.96
N CYS A 23 -9.23 22.27 -31.73
CA CYS A 23 -10.64 22.05 -31.43
C CYS A 23 -11.20 23.24 -30.65
N ARG A 24 -12.30 23.84 -31.11
CA ARG A 24 -12.99 24.96 -30.44
C ARG A 24 -14.37 24.53 -29.98
N VAL A 25 -14.65 24.74 -28.70
CA VAL A 25 -15.94 24.45 -28.06
C VAL A 25 -16.57 25.75 -27.59
N PHE A 26 -17.82 25.97 -27.97
CA PHE A 26 -18.65 27.03 -27.40
C PHE A 26 -19.83 26.45 -26.64
N VAL A 27 -19.99 26.86 -25.39
CA VAL A 27 -21.14 26.57 -24.54
C VAL A 27 -21.72 27.89 -24.04
N PRO A 28 -23.04 28.10 -24.16
CA PRO A 28 -23.64 29.37 -23.80
C PRO A 28 -23.77 29.51 -22.29
N SER A 29 -23.73 30.76 -21.81
CA SER A 29 -24.03 31.07 -20.42
C SER A 29 -25.48 30.68 -20.08
N PRO A 30 -25.77 30.15 -18.87
CA PRO A 30 -27.13 29.82 -18.47
C PRO A 30 -28.05 31.04 -18.61
N GLY A 31 -29.13 30.89 -19.37
CA GLY A 31 -30.12 31.95 -19.60
C GLY A 31 -29.79 32.95 -20.69
N ASP A 32 -28.71 32.78 -21.47
CA ASP A 32 -28.42 33.63 -22.63
C ASP A 32 -29.54 33.46 -23.70
N PRO A 33 -30.36 34.51 -23.97
CA PRO A 33 -31.45 34.40 -24.92
C PRO A 33 -30.98 34.50 -26.38
N ARG A 34 -29.74 34.96 -26.62
CA ARG A 34 -29.17 35.24 -27.95
C ARG A 34 -28.31 34.10 -28.49
N ARG A 35 -27.76 33.25 -27.61
CA ARG A 35 -26.88 32.13 -28.00
C ARG A 35 -27.42 30.83 -27.39
N ARG A 36 -28.47 30.26 -27.99
CA ARG A 36 -29.10 29.00 -27.52
C ARG A 36 -28.60 27.76 -28.28
N PHE A 37 -27.29 27.64 -28.42
CA PHE A 37 -26.66 26.53 -29.12
C PHE A 37 -25.32 26.19 -28.48
N VAL A 38 -24.86 24.95 -28.66
CA VAL A 38 -23.49 24.50 -28.34
C VAL A 38 -22.79 24.19 -29.67
N VAL A 39 -21.51 24.52 -29.77
CA VAL A 39 -20.70 24.26 -30.98
C VAL A 39 -19.45 23.50 -30.57
N VAL A 40 -19.10 22.50 -31.37
CA VAL A 40 -17.77 21.88 -31.37
C VAL A 40 -17.25 21.96 -32.81
N TYR A 41 -16.12 22.61 -32.98
CA TYR A 41 -15.42 22.77 -34.26
C TYR A 41 -14.05 22.12 -34.15
N ASP A 42 -13.61 21.50 -35.24
CA ASP A 42 -12.25 21.00 -35.41
C ASP A 42 -11.74 21.21 -36.83
N ASP A 43 -10.43 21.38 -36.96
CA ASP A 43 -9.69 21.48 -38.23
C ASP A 43 -9.13 20.13 -38.70
N GLY A 44 -9.78 19.03 -38.30
CA GLY A 44 -9.39 17.68 -38.68
C GLY A 44 -9.74 17.32 -40.13
N GLU A 45 -9.63 16.04 -40.48
CA GLU A 45 -9.77 15.56 -41.88
C GLU A 45 -11.16 15.75 -42.52
N GLY A 46 -12.18 16.14 -41.76
CA GLY A 46 -13.55 16.25 -42.26
C GLY A 46 -14.18 14.89 -42.61
N MET A 47 -15.34 14.91 -43.26
CA MET A 47 -16.06 13.72 -43.71
C MET A 47 -16.67 13.91 -45.10
N ASP A 48 -16.51 12.90 -45.96
CA ASP A 48 -17.25 12.77 -47.20
C ASP A 48 -18.67 12.19 -46.95
N TYR A 49 -19.39 11.90 -48.03
CA TYR A 49 -20.75 11.34 -47.93
C TYR A 49 -20.78 10.01 -47.18
N GLU A 50 -19.86 9.09 -47.50
CA GLU A 50 -19.74 7.79 -46.82
C GLU A 50 -19.34 7.97 -45.37
N GLY A 51 -18.46 8.92 -45.05
CA GLY A 51 -18.10 9.32 -43.70
C GLY A 51 -19.32 9.77 -42.89
N LEU A 52 -20.19 10.61 -43.47
CA LEU A 52 -21.45 11.04 -42.83
C LEU A 52 -22.48 9.91 -42.69
N VAL A 53 -22.55 8.96 -43.63
CA VAL A 53 -23.40 7.77 -43.50
C VAL A 53 -22.89 6.89 -42.36
N ASN A 54 -21.58 6.61 -42.34
CA ASN A 54 -20.93 5.83 -41.29
C ASN A 54 -21.01 6.52 -39.94
N LEU A 55 -20.99 7.86 -39.90
CA LEU A 55 -21.21 8.64 -38.69
C LEU A 55 -22.51 8.21 -38.04
N TRP A 56 -23.58 7.84 -38.74
CA TRP A 56 -24.87 7.48 -38.11
C TRP A 56 -25.10 5.97 -37.91
N HIS A 57 -24.16 5.11 -38.30
CA HIS A 57 -24.23 3.68 -37.96
C HIS A 57 -24.03 3.45 -36.44
N ILE A 58 -24.98 2.77 -35.80
CA ILE A 58 -24.91 2.46 -34.36
C ILE A 58 -24.17 1.13 -34.18
N GLY A 59 -23.15 1.09 -33.31
CA GLY A 59 -22.43 -0.15 -32.98
C GLY A 59 -21.42 -0.64 -34.01
N ARG A 60 -21.16 0.13 -35.08
CA ARG A 60 -20.04 -0.09 -36.00
C ARG A 60 -19.07 1.09 -35.91
N SER A 61 -17.87 0.83 -35.41
CA SER A 61 -16.70 1.67 -35.72
C SER A 61 -16.00 0.99 -36.89
N SER A 62 -16.18 1.49 -38.11
CA SER A 62 -15.40 1.03 -39.25
C SER A 62 -13.96 1.47 -39.00
N LYS A 63 -13.09 0.52 -38.64
CA LYS A 63 -11.65 0.73 -38.84
C LYS A 63 -11.48 1.09 -40.31
N ARG A 64 -11.07 2.33 -40.61
CA ARG A 64 -10.86 2.78 -41.98
C ARG A 64 -9.89 1.82 -42.69
N PRO A 65 -9.96 1.67 -44.03
CA PRO A 65 -8.99 0.87 -44.79
C PRO A 65 -7.56 1.21 -44.38
N ARG A 66 -6.66 0.21 -44.34
CA ARG A 66 -5.26 0.37 -43.86
C ARG A 66 -4.51 1.52 -44.53
N GLU A 67 -4.87 1.90 -45.75
CA GLU A 67 -4.28 3.04 -46.47
C GLU A 67 -4.68 4.40 -45.88
N VAL A 68 -5.94 4.62 -45.49
CA VAL A 68 -6.36 5.89 -44.85
C VAL A 68 -5.77 6.00 -43.43
N ALA A 69 -5.70 4.88 -42.70
CA ALA A 69 -5.00 4.84 -41.41
C ALA A 69 -3.48 5.08 -41.51
N ARG A 70 -2.88 4.95 -42.71
CA ARG A 70 -1.47 5.29 -42.95
C ARG A 70 -1.24 6.80 -43.06
N HIS A 71 -2.25 7.58 -43.42
CA HIS A 71 -2.13 9.04 -43.60
C HIS A 71 -2.35 9.85 -42.31
N LEU A 72 -3.19 9.34 -41.40
CA LEU A 72 -3.42 9.94 -40.09
C LEU A 72 -2.16 9.93 -39.20
N LYS A 73 -1.88 11.06 -38.53
CA LYS A 73 -0.81 11.17 -37.52
C LYS A 73 -1.19 10.42 -36.25
N ARG A 74 -2.48 10.44 -35.87
CA ARG A 74 -3.02 9.78 -34.67
C ARG A 74 -3.85 8.54 -35.01
N LYS A 75 -3.82 7.55 -34.12
CA LYS A 75 -4.69 6.38 -34.19
C LYS A 75 -6.05 6.72 -33.58
N GLN A 76 -7.10 6.34 -34.29
CA GLN A 76 -8.48 6.48 -33.84
C GLN A 76 -8.78 5.63 -32.59
N ILE A 77 -9.44 6.24 -31.61
CA ILE A 77 -9.73 5.70 -30.28
C ILE A 77 -11.17 5.23 -30.15
N GLY A 78 -12.12 5.89 -30.83
CA GLY A 78 -13.53 5.55 -30.81
C GLY A 78 -13.83 4.11 -31.28
N LYS A 79 -14.16 3.22 -30.34
CA LYS A 79 -14.40 1.78 -30.63
C LYS A 79 -15.87 1.41 -30.88
N PHE A 80 -16.80 2.13 -30.26
CA PHE A 80 -18.20 1.67 -30.14
C PHE A 80 -19.19 2.41 -31.04
N GLY A 81 -18.81 3.56 -31.62
CA GLY A 81 -19.67 4.33 -32.52
C GLY A 81 -20.95 4.88 -31.88
N ILE A 82 -21.02 4.99 -30.55
CA ILE A 82 -22.22 5.47 -29.82
C ILE A 82 -22.06 6.86 -29.18
N GLY A 83 -20.84 7.41 -29.14
CA GLY A 83 -20.54 8.68 -28.46
C GLY A 83 -21.36 9.87 -28.99
N LYS A 84 -21.62 9.91 -30.30
CA LYS A 84 -22.51 10.89 -30.95
C LYS A 84 -23.94 10.91 -30.39
N LEU A 85 -24.46 9.78 -29.88
CA LEU A 85 -25.80 9.70 -29.29
C LEU A 85 -25.85 10.36 -27.91
N ALA A 86 -24.70 10.61 -27.27
CA ALA A 86 -24.62 11.37 -26.04
C ALA A 86 -25.18 12.79 -26.21
N THR A 87 -25.09 13.36 -27.42
CA THR A 87 -25.65 14.68 -27.77
C THR A 87 -27.16 14.78 -27.53
N TYR A 88 -27.90 13.66 -27.57
CA TYR A 88 -29.32 13.61 -27.18
C TYR A 88 -29.55 14.11 -25.75
N THR A 89 -28.58 14.01 -24.85
CA THR A 89 -28.74 14.48 -23.47
C THR A 89 -28.76 16.00 -23.35
N ILE A 90 -28.25 16.72 -24.35
CA ILE A 90 -28.04 18.17 -24.33
C ILE A 90 -28.86 18.92 -25.37
N ALA A 91 -29.19 18.31 -26.50
CA ALA A 91 -29.91 18.97 -27.60
C ALA A 91 -31.00 18.06 -28.20
N ASN A 92 -32.04 18.68 -28.76
CA ASN A 92 -33.00 17.97 -29.62
C ASN A 92 -32.53 17.89 -31.06
N GLN A 93 -31.69 18.84 -31.52
CA GLN A 93 -31.21 18.89 -32.89
C GLN A 93 -29.67 18.93 -32.92
N VAL A 94 -29.08 18.16 -33.83
CA VAL A 94 -27.64 18.13 -34.09
C VAL A 94 -27.39 18.27 -35.57
N THR A 95 -26.63 19.28 -35.97
CA THR A 95 -26.23 19.54 -37.34
C THR A 95 -24.72 19.36 -37.45
N TYR A 96 -24.27 18.51 -38.37
CA TYR A 96 -22.87 18.46 -38.78
C TYR A 96 -22.72 19.23 -40.08
N VAL A 97 -21.76 20.15 -40.12
CA VAL A 97 -21.25 20.79 -41.33
C VAL A 97 -19.79 20.40 -41.44
N THR A 98 -19.37 19.85 -42.56
CA THR A 98 -18.01 19.34 -42.72
C THR A 98 -17.50 19.64 -44.11
N ARG A 99 -16.21 19.96 -44.19
CA ARG A 99 -15.49 20.22 -45.44
C ARG A 99 -14.40 19.17 -45.60
N THR A 100 -14.33 18.59 -46.79
CA THR A 100 -13.14 17.95 -47.34
C THR A 100 -12.66 18.77 -48.53
N ASP A 101 -11.54 18.39 -49.15
CA ASP A 101 -11.04 19.06 -50.36
C ASP A 101 -12.05 19.04 -51.52
N GLU A 102 -12.96 18.07 -51.55
CA GLU A 102 -13.90 17.88 -52.66
C GLU A 102 -15.25 18.58 -52.48
N SER A 103 -15.72 18.69 -51.22
CA SER A 103 -17.08 19.17 -50.96
C SER A 103 -17.29 19.65 -49.54
N ILE A 104 -18.32 20.49 -49.39
CA ILE A 104 -18.90 20.85 -48.11
C ILE A 104 -20.25 20.17 -47.99
N LEU A 105 -20.41 19.35 -46.96
CA LEU A 105 -21.61 18.57 -46.70
C LEU A 105 -22.25 18.99 -45.38
N CYS A 106 -23.57 18.91 -45.33
CA CYS A 106 -24.36 19.23 -44.17
C CYS A 106 -25.42 18.16 -43.93
N VAL A 107 -25.53 17.67 -42.70
CA VAL A 107 -26.60 16.75 -42.28
C VAL A 107 -27.14 17.19 -40.92
N THR A 108 -28.46 17.11 -40.75
CA THR A 108 -29.14 17.46 -39.50
C THR A 108 -29.95 16.26 -39.01
N LEU A 109 -29.73 15.87 -37.76
CA LEU A 109 -30.58 14.95 -37.03
C LEU A 109 -31.46 15.73 -36.05
N ASP A 110 -32.77 15.46 -36.09
CA ASP A 110 -33.72 15.88 -35.06
C ASP A 110 -34.17 14.66 -34.26
N PHE A 111 -33.81 14.60 -32.99
CA PHE A 111 -34.14 13.48 -32.11
C PHE A 111 -35.64 13.36 -31.83
N ARG A 112 -36.44 14.40 -32.10
CA ARG A 112 -37.90 14.37 -31.94
C ARG A 112 -38.59 13.51 -33.01
N HIS A 113 -37.89 13.17 -34.10
CA HIS A 113 -38.40 12.27 -35.13
C HIS A 113 -38.39 10.80 -34.70
N PHE A 114 -37.68 10.42 -33.64
CA PHE A 114 -37.74 9.06 -33.10
C PHE A 114 -39.00 8.90 -32.24
N ALA A 115 -39.79 7.86 -32.52
CA ALA A 115 -40.98 7.56 -31.72
C ALA A 115 -40.60 6.84 -30.41
N THR A 116 -41.33 7.14 -29.33
CA THR A 116 -41.18 6.51 -28.03
C THR A 116 -41.89 5.15 -28.02
N SER A 117 -41.28 4.11 -28.57
CA SER A 117 -41.81 2.74 -28.62
C SER A 117 -40.83 1.74 -28.00
N ALA A 118 -41.29 0.93 -27.05
CA ALA A 118 -40.50 -0.13 -26.42
C ALA A 118 -40.16 -1.29 -27.38
N THR A 119 -40.89 -1.42 -28.49
CA THR A 119 -40.69 -2.45 -29.53
C THR A 119 -39.95 -1.91 -30.76
N GLY A 120 -39.50 -0.65 -30.73
CA GLY A 120 -39.02 0.09 -31.90
C GLY A 120 -40.18 0.60 -32.77
N ALA A 121 -39.95 1.67 -33.52
CA ALA A 121 -40.84 2.11 -34.59
C ALA A 121 -40.45 1.39 -35.90
N ASN A 122 -41.42 1.05 -36.74
CA ASN A 122 -41.15 0.37 -38.02
C ASN A 122 -40.53 1.30 -39.08
N ASP A 123 -40.70 2.62 -38.94
CA ASP A 123 -40.20 3.60 -39.90
C ASP A 123 -38.84 4.15 -39.48
N ALA A 124 -37.85 4.03 -40.37
CA ALA A 124 -36.52 4.57 -40.15
C ALA A 124 -36.53 6.11 -40.26
N VAL A 125 -35.80 6.79 -39.37
CA VAL A 125 -35.56 8.23 -39.47
C VAL A 125 -34.59 8.49 -40.63
N ALA A 126 -35.09 9.05 -41.73
CA ALA A 126 -34.28 9.41 -42.88
C ALA A 126 -33.48 10.70 -42.61
N LEU A 127 -32.17 10.67 -42.90
CA LEU A 127 -31.28 11.82 -42.81
C LEU A 127 -30.83 12.27 -44.19
N SER A 128 -31.15 13.51 -44.54
CA SER A 128 -30.79 14.10 -45.83
C SER A 128 -29.43 14.79 -45.73
N VAL A 129 -28.41 14.21 -46.37
CA VAL A 129 -27.13 14.88 -46.59
C VAL A 129 -27.27 15.89 -47.72
N ARG A 130 -26.90 17.13 -47.47
CA ARG A 130 -26.97 18.25 -48.44
C ARG A 130 -25.57 18.72 -48.79
N ARG A 131 -25.30 18.91 -50.08
CA ARG A 131 -24.08 19.58 -50.55
C ARG A 131 -24.27 21.09 -50.57
N ILE A 132 -23.34 21.83 -49.99
CA ILE A 132 -23.32 23.30 -50.04
C ILE A 132 -22.50 23.69 -51.28
N GLY A 133 -23.19 24.06 -52.36
CA GLY A 133 -22.55 24.42 -53.64
C GLY A 133 -22.10 25.89 -53.74
N ASP A 134 -22.85 26.81 -53.12
CA ASP A 134 -22.51 28.24 -53.06
C ASP A 134 -22.10 28.62 -51.63
N TRP A 135 -20.80 28.50 -51.36
CA TRP A 135 -20.27 28.81 -50.03
C TRP A 135 -20.33 30.32 -49.74
N GLN A 136 -20.22 31.20 -50.74
CA GLN A 136 -20.24 32.66 -50.53
C GLN A 136 -21.59 33.11 -50.00
N SER A 137 -22.67 32.45 -50.45
CA SER A 137 -24.00 32.63 -49.89
C SER A 137 -24.10 32.06 -48.47
N PHE A 138 -23.58 30.85 -48.24
CA PHE A 138 -23.58 30.22 -46.91
C PHE A 138 -22.79 31.02 -45.85
N ALA A 139 -21.61 31.54 -46.20
CA ALA A 139 -20.79 32.37 -45.33
C ALA A 139 -21.41 33.75 -45.05
N ARG A 140 -22.39 34.18 -45.85
CA ARG A 140 -23.20 35.40 -45.61
C ARG A 140 -24.41 35.14 -44.72
N ASP A 141 -24.73 33.88 -44.41
CA ASP A 141 -25.83 33.55 -43.51
C ASP A 141 -25.55 34.09 -42.10
N GLY A 142 -26.48 34.91 -41.60
CA GLY A 142 -26.32 35.57 -40.30
C GLY A 142 -26.29 34.61 -39.12
N ARG A 143 -26.92 33.42 -39.23
CA ARG A 143 -26.89 32.42 -38.15
C ARG A 143 -25.54 31.71 -38.12
N PHE A 144 -25.01 31.34 -39.29
CA PHE A 144 -23.70 30.70 -39.39
C PHE A 144 -22.58 31.64 -38.93
N ARG A 145 -22.63 32.93 -39.30
CA ARG A 145 -21.69 33.94 -38.77
C ARG A 145 -21.74 34.06 -37.26
N HIS A 146 -22.94 34.14 -36.69
CA HIS A 146 -23.11 34.23 -35.23
C HIS A 146 -22.58 32.99 -34.49
N VAL A 147 -22.69 31.80 -35.09
CA VAL A 147 -22.08 30.57 -34.60
C VAL A 147 -20.55 30.65 -34.61
N CYS A 148 -19.97 31.08 -35.73
CA CYS A 148 -18.52 31.20 -35.86
C CYS A 148 -17.94 32.27 -34.95
N GLU A 149 -18.59 33.44 -34.83
CA GLU A 149 -18.22 34.49 -33.88
C GLU A 149 -18.25 34.00 -32.42
N ALA A 150 -19.27 33.22 -32.05
CA ALA A 150 -19.40 32.69 -30.68
C ALA A 150 -18.29 31.68 -30.36
N ALA A 151 -17.93 30.83 -31.32
CA ALA A 151 -16.86 29.84 -31.18
C ALA A 151 -15.46 30.39 -31.51
N GLN A 152 -15.36 31.68 -31.90
CA GLN A 152 -14.12 32.32 -32.36
C GLN A 152 -13.44 31.56 -33.51
N ILE A 153 -14.23 31.10 -34.48
CA ILE A 153 -13.74 30.42 -35.67
C ILE A 153 -13.45 31.48 -36.73
N ASP A 154 -12.27 31.44 -37.33
CA ASP A 154 -11.92 32.34 -38.42
C ASP A 154 -12.62 31.90 -39.71
N MET A 155 -13.55 32.75 -40.17
CA MET A 155 -14.31 32.51 -41.40
C MET A 155 -13.43 32.58 -42.64
N GLU A 156 -12.34 33.32 -42.64
CA GLU A 156 -11.41 33.37 -43.77
C GLU A 156 -10.65 32.05 -43.91
N GLU A 157 -10.26 31.44 -42.78
CA GLU A 157 -9.59 30.15 -42.75
C GLU A 157 -10.49 28.98 -43.15
N LEU A 158 -11.78 29.00 -42.78
CA LEU A 158 -12.74 27.96 -43.15
C LEU A 158 -12.91 27.81 -44.67
N PHE A 159 -12.67 28.90 -45.42
CA PHE A 159 -12.98 29.02 -46.84
C PHE A 159 -11.79 29.37 -47.73
N LYS A 160 -10.55 29.23 -47.22
CA LYS A 160 -9.35 29.42 -48.04
C LYS A 160 -9.32 28.49 -49.27
N GLU A 161 -8.68 28.96 -50.34
CA GLU A 161 -8.55 28.23 -51.62
C GLU A 161 -7.60 27.02 -51.52
N GLU A 162 -6.75 26.99 -50.49
CA GLU A 162 -5.89 25.86 -50.17
C GLU A 162 -6.69 24.64 -49.68
N PRO A 163 -6.13 23.41 -49.78
CA PRO A 163 -6.70 22.24 -49.13
C PRO A 163 -6.96 22.55 -47.66
N CYS A 164 -8.22 22.47 -47.25
CA CYS A 164 -8.59 22.63 -45.86
C CYS A 164 -9.80 21.75 -45.56
N SER A 165 -9.65 20.97 -44.51
CA SER A 165 -10.68 20.10 -43.99
C SER A 165 -11.06 20.54 -42.60
N TRP A 166 -12.33 20.35 -42.24
CA TRP A 166 -12.82 20.67 -40.92
C TRP A 166 -14.20 20.05 -40.68
N THR A 167 -14.59 19.96 -39.41
CA THR A 167 -15.93 19.57 -38.99
C THR A 167 -16.47 20.54 -37.96
N LEU A 168 -17.75 20.90 -38.09
CA LEU A 168 -18.50 21.70 -37.14
C LEU A 168 -19.76 20.93 -36.75
N ALA A 169 -19.85 20.56 -35.48
CA ALA A 169 -21.03 20.00 -34.84
C ALA A 169 -21.79 21.11 -34.09
N LEU A 170 -22.97 21.45 -34.59
CA LEU A 170 -23.86 22.46 -34.03
C LEU A 170 -25.05 21.77 -33.34
N LEU A 171 -25.23 22.08 -32.05
CA LEU A 171 -26.28 21.51 -31.21
C LEU A 171 -27.28 22.58 -30.85
N GLU A 172 -28.53 22.38 -31.27
CA GLU A 172 -29.63 23.36 -31.19
C GLU A 172 -30.84 22.78 -30.48
N ASP A 173 -31.78 23.66 -30.11
CA ASP A 173 -32.94 23.31 -29.28
C ASP A 173 -32.50 22.60 -27.99
N LEU A 174 -31.66 23.31 -27.24
CA LEU A 174 -30.99 22.79 -26.05
C LEU A 174 -32.00 22.36 -24.97
N LYS A 175 -31.81 21.15 -24.45
CA LYS A 175 -32.62 20.59 -23.37
C LYS A 175 -32.33 21.29 -22.04
N PRO A 176 -33.22 21.22 -21.04
CA PRO A 176 -32.98 21.79 -19.71
C PRO A 176 -31.66 21.32 -19.07
N LYS A 177 -31.22 20.09 -19.34
CA LYS A 177 -29.94 19.57 -18.86
C LYS A 177 -28.72 20.35 -19.38
N ALA A 178 -28.77 20.95 -20.56
CA ALA A 178 -27.68 21.79 -21.07
C ALA A 178 -27.45 23.04 -20.19
N GLN A 179 -28.51 23.56 -19.56
CA GLN A 179 -28.41 24.72 -18.66
C GLN A 179 -27.67 24.39 -17.35
N SER A 180 -27.54 23.09 -17.01
CA SER A 180 -26.78 22.64 -15.83
C SER A 180 -25.27 22.62 -16.06
N ILE A 181 -24.80 22.83 -17.29
CA ILE A 181 -23.37 22.84 -17.61
C ILE A 181 -22.74 24.08 -16.97
N ARG A 182 -21.78 23.85 -16.07
CA ARG A 182 -20.94 24.90 -15.48
C ARG A 182 -19.60 24.92 -16.21
N LEU A 183 -19.23 26.06 -16.78
CA LEU A 183 -18.00 26.21 -17.58
C LEU A 183 -16.74 25.75 -16.84
N GLY A 184 -16.59 26.10 -15.55
CA GLY A 184 -15.45 25.63 -14.74
C GLY A 184 -15.39 24.11 -14.60
N ARG A 185 -16.54 23.46 -14.39
CA ARG A 185 -16.62 21.99 -14.31
C ARG A 185 -16.32 21.35 -15.67
N LEU A 186 -16.84 21.91 -16.76
CA LEU A 186 -16.59 21.42 -18.12
C LEU A 186 -15.11 21.57 -18.49
N GLY A 187 -14.50 22.73 -18.27
CA GLY A 187 -13.08 22.95 -18.52
C GLY A 187 -12.19 21.98 -17.71
N TRP A 188 -12.57 21.67 -16.47
CA TRP A 188 -11.90 20.64 -15.68
C TRP A 188 -12.09 19.22 -16.26
N VAL A 189 -13.30 18.86 -16.69
CA VAL A 189 -13.57 17.55 -17.34
C VAL A 189 -12.75 17.40 -18.62
N LEU A 190 -12.63 18.45 -19.42
CA LEU A 190 -11.85 18.45 -20.65
C LEU A 190 -10.34 18.36 -20.35
N SER A 191 -9.80 19.23 -19.50
CA SER A 191 -8.35 19.21 -19.14
C SER A 191 -7.86 17.90 -18.52
N THR A 192 -8.73 17.16 -17.81
CA THR A 192 -8.39 15.83 -17.26
C THR A 192 -8.51 14.69 -18.25
N ALA A 193 -9.32 14.86 -19.30
CA ALA A 193 -9.39 13.92 -20.42
C ALA A 193 -8.23 14.12 -21.39
N MET A 194 -7.67 15.33 -21.51
CA MET A 194 -6.59 15.59 -22.47
C MET A 194 -5.24 14.96 -22.06
N PRO A 195 -4.59 14.16 -22.93
CA PRO A 195 -3.22 13.70 -22.72
C PRO A 195 -2.25 14.89 -22.71
N LEU A 196 -1.03 14.63 -22.26
CA LEU A 196 0.04 15.63 -22.30
C LEU A 196 0.62 15.58 -23.71
N GLN A 197 0.17 16.47 -24.60
CA GLN A 197 0.54 16.50 -26.00
C GLN A 197 0.49 17.94 -26.53
N GLU A 198 1.44 18.29 -27.40
CA GLU A 198 1.58 19.64 -27.96
C GLU A 198 0.87 19.84 -29.30
N ASP A 199 0.42 18.75 -29.96
CA ASP A 199 -0.11 18.81 -31.33
C ASP A 199 -1.65 18.96 -31.43
N PHE A 200 -2.37 19.00 -30.30
CA PHE A 200 -3.82 19.22 -30.25
C PHE A 200 -4.16 20.31 -29.24
N ARG A 201 -4.71 21.43 -29.71
CA ARG A 201 -5.08 22.58 -28.89
C ARG A 201 -6.58 22.66 -28.71
N LEU A 202 -7.03 22.72 -27.47
CA LEU A 202 -8.46 22.78 -27.12
C LEU A 202 -8.83 24.15 -26.57
N PHE A 203 -9.86 24.77 -27.12
CA PHE A 203 -10.41 26.03 -26.63
C PHE A 203 -11.84 25.86 -26.13
N LEU A 204 -12.16 26.36 -24.94
CA LEU A 204 -13.52 26.43 -24.40
C LEU A 204 -13.92 27.90 -24.21
N ASN A 205 -14.92 28.36 -24.96
CA ASN A 205 -15.37 29.75 -25.00
C ASN A 205 -14.20 30.74 -25.19
N GLY A 206 -13.25 30.38 -26.06
CA GLY A 206 -12.06 31.19 -26.38
C GLY A 206 -10.91 31.10 -25.37
N LYS A 207 -11.08 30.37 -24.26
CA LYS A 207 -9.98 30.10 -23.33
C LYS A 207 -9.34 28.75 -23.66
N GLU A 208 -8.02 28.73 -23.85
CA GLU A 208 -7.25 27.50 -24.03
C GLU A 208 -7.35 26.62 -22.78
N ILE A 209 -7.60 25.32 -22.99
CA ILE A 209 -7.72 24.29 -21.99
C ILE A 209 -6.52 23.36 -22.15
N ALA A 210 -5.47 23.65 -21.40
CA ALA A 210 -4.29 22.82 -21.26
C ALA A 210 -4.61 21.48 -20.56
N SER A 211 -3.75 20.48 -20.78
CA SER A 211 -3.81 19.25 -19.99
C SER A 211 -3.55 19.58 -18.52
N HIS A 212 -4.30 18.96 -17.61
CA HIS A 212 -4.03 19.12 -16.17
C HIS A 212 -2.59 18.70 -15.81
N LYS A 213 -1.99 17.79 -16.59
CA LYS A 213 -0.62 17.29 -16.38
C LYS A 213 0.45 18.34 -16.71
N GLU A 214 0.14 19.40 -17.47
CA GLU A 214 1.07 20.52 -17.70
C GLU A 214 1.34 21.34 -16.43
N SER A 215 0.43 21.28 -15.44
CA SER A 215 0.63 21.95 -14.15
C SER A 215 1.57 21.19 -13.21
N TYR A 216 2.04 20.01 -13.59
CA TYR A 216 2.91 19.19 -12.75
C TYR A 216 4.30 19.82 -12.67
N GLU A 217 4.88 19.76 -11.48
CA GLU A 217 6.21 20.30 -11.25
C GLU A 217 7.25 19.44 -11.99
N THR A 218 8.02 20.07 -12.87
CA THR A 218 9.10 19.40 -13.61
C THR A 218 10.37 19.43 -12.76
N ILE A 219 10.88 18.24 -12.44
CA ILE A 219 12.05 18.04 -11.59
C ILE A 219 13.32 17.94 -12.42
N VAL A 220 13.25 17.21 -13.54
CA VAL A 220 14.36 17.03 -14.47
C VAL A 220 13.89 17.49 -15.85
N THR A 221 14.74 18.24 -16.55
CA THR A 221 14.57 18.58 -17.96
C THR A 221 15.93 18.71 -18.63
N PHE A 222 16.10 18.11 -19.80
CA PHE A 222 17.29 18.26 -20.63
C PHE A 222 17.01 17.88 -22.09
N CYS A 223 17.74 18.48 -23.03
CA CYS A 223 17.69 18.11 -24.44
C CYS A 223 18.60 16.91 -24.73
N VAL A 224 18.35 16.18 -25.83
CA VAL A 224 19.27 15.13 -26.29
C VAL A 224 20.68 15.68 -26.49
N GLY A 225 20.79 16.93 -26.93
CA GLY A 225 22.05 17.67 -27.05
C GLY A 225 22.86 17.84 -25.75
N ASP A 226 22.21 17.75 -24.60
CA ASP A 226 22.82 17.95 -23.27
C ASP A 226 23.36 16.64 -22.66
N LEU A 227 23.29 15.52 -23.41
CA LEU A 227 23.71 14.23 -22.90
C LEU A 227 25.19 14.27 -22.47
N PRO A 228 25.52 13.94 -21.20
CA PRO A 228 26.89 14.08 -20.74
C PRO A 228 27.81 13.09 -21.42
N ARG A 229 29.08 13.47 -21.61
CA ARG A 229 30.09 12.68 -22.32
C ARG A 229 30.17 11.21 -21.87
N ARG A 230 30.02 10.94 -20.57
CA ARG A 230 30.02 9.57 -20.00
C ARG A 230 28.93 8.67 -20.61
N ARG A 231 27.77 9.24 -20.96
CA ARG A 231 26.61 8.55 -21.55
C ARG A 231 26.84 8.30 -23.03
N ILE A 232 27.41 9.27 -23.74
CA ILE A 232 27.82 9.11 -25.15
C ILE A 232 28.88 8.01 -25.26
N GLU A 233 29.88 7.99 -24.38
CA GLU A 233 30.90 6.93 -24.34
C GLU A 233 30.32 5.55 -23.97
N ALA A 234 29.23 5.48 -23.20
CA ALA A 234 28.50 4.24 -22.94
C ALA A 234 27.69 3.79 -24.17
N LEU A 235 26.99 4.73 -24.82
CA LEU A 235 26.25 4.49 -26.06
C LEU A 235 27.15 3.97 -27.18
N GLN A 236 28.32 4.57 -27.36
CA GLN A 236 29.30 4.10 -28.35
C GLN A 236 29.75 2.66 -28.09
N ARG A 237 29.91 2.28 -26.81
CA ARG A 237 30.28 0.90 -26.44
C ARG A 237 29.16 -0.10 -26.67
N SER A 238 27.90 0.29 -26.43
CA SER A 238 26.74 -0.60 -26.61
C SER A 238 26.34 -0.76 -28.08
N THR A 239 26.44 0.30 -28.86
CA THR A 239 26.09 0.30 -30.29
C THR A 239 27.22 -0.15 -31.21
N GLY A 240 28.48 -0.04 -30.76
CA GLY A 240 29.65 -0.36 -31.57
C GLY A 240 29.98 0.68 -32.64
N GLU A 241 29.36 1.86 -32.61
CA GLU A 241 29.61 2.95 -33.57
C GLU A 241 29.94 4.29 -32.88
N HIS A 242 30.48 5.24 -33.65
CA HIS A 242 30.81 6.55 -33.14
C HIS A 242 29.58 7.46 -33.12
N TRP A 243 29.33 8.10 -31.97
CA TRP A 243 28.24 9.05 -31.77
C TRP A 243 28.82 10.41 -31.40
N TRP A 244 28.29 11.49 -31.97
CA TRP A 244 28.76 12.85 -31.67
C TRP A 244 27.62 13.84 -31.58
N LEU A 245 27.83 14.89 -30.79
CA LEU A 245 26.89 16.00 -30.63
C LEU A 245 27.14 17.07 -31.68
N GLN A 246 26.07 17.60 -32.25
CA GLN A 246 26.10 18.80 -33.07
C GLN A 246 24.81 19.60 -32.85
N GLY A 247 24.92 20.75 -32.18
CA GLY A 247 23.75 21.53 -31.76
C GLY A 247 22.94 20.77 -30.71
N GLU A 248 21.62 20.68 -30.91
CA GLU A 248 20.68 20.01 -29.99
C GLU A 248 20.46 18.52 -30.34
N ALA A 249 21.18 17.99 -31.32
CA ALA A 249 21.01 16.65 -31.86
C ALA A 249 22.26 15.79 -31.70
N LEU A 250 22.04 14.48 -31.61
CA LEU A 250 23.06 13.45 -31.54
C LEU A 250 23.09 12.67 -32.86
N PHE A 251 24.27 12.56 -33.46
CA PHE A 251 24.48 11.95 -34.78
C PHE A 251 25.30 10.68 -34.67
N SER A 252 25.07 9.76 -35.60
CA SER A 252 25.92 8.61 -35.87
C SER A 252 25.88 8.25 -37.35
N ASP A 253 26.72 7.31 -37.79
CA ASP A 253 26.67 6.80 -39.17
C ASP A 253 25.30 6.16 -39.49
N SER A 254 24.62 5.60 -38.48
CA SER A 254 23.28 5.03 -38.60
C SER A 254 22.16 6.07 -38.53
N PHE A 255 22.42 7.24 -37.94
CA PHE A 255 21.46 8.35 -37.78
C PHE A 255 22.03 9.65 -38.36
N PRO A 256 22.20 9.75 -39.70
CA PRO A 256 22.80 10.92 -40.34
C PRO A 256 21.94 12.17 -40.29
N SER A 257 20.61 12.06 -40.13
CA SER A 257 19.71 13.20 -39.92
C SER A 257 19.76 13.72 -38.49
N GLY A 258 20.35 12.93 -37.58
CA GLY A 258 20.47 13.24 -36.15
C GLY A 258 19.20 12.93 -35.37
N VAL A 259 19.39 12.53 -34.11
CA VAL A 259 18.33 12.34 -33.13
C VAL A 259 18.27 13.57 -32.24
N SER A 260 17.13 14.25 -32.21
CA SER A 260 16.89 15.44 -31.39
C SER A 260 15.65 15.27 -30.52
N GLY A 261 15.47 16.19 -29.58
CA GLY A 261 14.30 16.20 -28.69
C GLY A 261 14.67 16.48 -27.25
N PHE A 262 13.74 16.23 -26.34
CA PHE A 262 13.90 16.52 -24.92
C PHE A 262 13.34 15.42 -24.03
N VAL A 263 13.83 15.43 -22.80
CA VAL A 263 13.41 14.55 -21.73
C VAL A 263 12.94 15.40 -20.57
N LEU A 264 11.82 15.02 -19.96
CA LEU A 264 11.35 15.57 -18.69
C LEU A 264 10.97 14.48 -17.70
N VAL A 265 11.11 14.79 -16.41
CA VAL A 265 10.62 13.97 -15.29
C VAL A 265 9.86 14.87 -14.33
N THR A 266 8.60 14.53 -14.04
CA THR A 266 7.75 15.29 -13.13
C THR A 266 7.76 14.74 -11.70
N GLN A 267 7.34 15.55 -10.73
CA GLN A 267 7.19 15.11 -9.34
C GLN A 267 6.05 14.08 -9.22
N GLN A 268 4.89 14.40 -9.80
CA GLN A 268 3.71 13.53 -9.86
C GLN A 268 3.82 12.56 -11.03
N ALA A 269 3.28 11.36 -10.91
CA ALA A 269 3.30 10.40 -12.02
C ALA A 269 2.39 10.81 -13.20
N LEU A 270 2.90 10.68 -14.42
CA LEU A 270 2.24 10.95 -15.69
C LEU A 270 1.44 9.75 -16.22
N HIS A 271 1.73 8.54 -15.74
CA HIS A 271 1.13 7.29 -16.24
C HIS A 271 -0.38 7.16 -16.02
N ALA A 272 -0.93 7.94 -15.10
CA ALA A 272 -2.25 7.75 -14.52
C ALA A 272 -3.31 8.76 -15.01
N GLY A 273 -4.58 8.46 -14.73
CA GLY A 273 -5.71 9.36 -14.92
C GLY A 273 -6.53 9.15 -16.20
N LYS A 274 -7.64 9.88 -16.31
CA LYS A 274 -8.62 9.78 -17.40
C LYS A 274 -8.01 10.03 -18.79
N SER A 275 -6.95 10.82 -18.87
CA SER A 275 -6.29 11.08 -20.14
C SER A 275 -5.61 9.88 -20.77
N ALA A 276 -5.31 8.83 -20.00
CA ALA A 276 -4.80 7.57 -20.55
C ALA A 276 -5.78 6.89 -21.53
N ASP A 277 -7.08 7.23 -21.47
CA ASP A 277 -8.08 6.72 -22.43
C ASP A 277 -7.92 7.37 -23.82
N LEU A 278 -7.44 8.62 -23.87
CA LEU A 278 -7.18 9.40 -25.09
C LEU A 278 -5.73 9.26 -25.58
N GLY A 279 -4.78 9.00 -24.69
CA GLY A 279 -3.38 8.83 -25.06
C GLY A 279 -2.47 8.76 -23.87
N ARG A 280 -1.30 8.15 -24.04
CA ARG A 280 -0.30 8.12 -22.97
C ARG A 280 0.36 9.50 -22.80
N SER A 281 0.71 9.83 -21.56
CA SER A 281 1.46 11.05 -21.21
C SER A 281 2.92 10.77 -20.83
N HIS A 282 3.32 9.49 -20.73
CA HIS A 282 4.61 9.05 -20.21
C HIS A 282 5.29 8.06 -21.17
N GLY A 283 6.58 7.83 -20.95
CA GLY A 283 7.45 6.99 -21.78
C GLY A 283 8.10 7.74 -22.95
N PHE A 284 8.61 6.99 -23.92
CA PHE A 284 9.28 7.54 -25.11
C PHE A 284 8.27 7.84 -26.21
N PHE A 285 8.27 9.02 -26.79
CA PHE A 285 7.42 9.44 -27.90
C PHE A 285 8.33 9.65 -29.11
N ILE A 286 8.39 8.65 -29.98
CA ILE A 286 9.27 8.66 -31.15
C ILE A 286 8.48 9.22 -32.34
N ARG A 287 8.93 10.35 -32.86
CA ARG A 287 8.37 11.00 -34.05
C ARG A 287 9.29 10.80 -35.25
N VAL A 288 8.69 10.47 -36.38
CA VAL A 288 9.35 10.32 -37.68
C VAL A 288 8.58 11.17 -38.66
N ARG A 289 9.20 12.24 -39.19
CA ARG A 289 8.52 13.27 -39.99
C ARG A 289 7.23 13.77 -39.32
N ASP A 290 7.36 14.12 -38.04
CA ASP A 290 6.30 14.61 -37.14
C ASP A 290 5.22 13.59 -36.77
N ARG A 291 5.30 12.36 -37.27
CA ARG A 291 4.37 11.28 -36.96
C ARG A 291 4.83 10.46 -35.76
N LEU A 292 4.00 10.35 -34.73
CA LEU A 292 4.23 9.46 -33.58
C LEU A 292 4.04 7.99 -33.98
N ILE A 293 5.11 7.20 -33.92
CA ILE A 293 5.12 5.81 -34.41
C ILE A 293 4.75 4.78 -33.34
N ASN A 294 5.01 5.06 -32.06
CA ASN A 294 4.86 4.11 -30.96
C ASN A 294 3.74 4.47 -29.99
N GLN A 295 2.53 4.66 -30.52
CA GLN A 295 1.41 5.22 -29.76
C GLN A 295 1.02 4.38 -28.54
N ASP A 296 0.97 3.05 -28.70
CA ASP A 296 0.56 2.12 -27.63
C ASP A 296 1.74 1.53 -26.84
N ASP A 297 2.98 1.81 -27.23
CA ASP A 297 4.19 1.24 -26.62
C ASP A 297 5.03 2.35 -25.98
N ALA A 298 4.84 2.52 -24.67
CA ALA A 298 5.56 3.52 -23.90
C ALA A 298 7.07 3.24 -23.84
N PHE A 299 7.47 1.98 -23.93
CA PHE A 299 8.86 1.54 -23.78
C PHE A 299 9.61 1.45 -25.10
N PHE A 300 8.90 1.50 -26.23
CA PHE A 300 9.48 1.28 -27.55
C PHE A 300 10.23 -0.05 -27.65
N GLY A 301 9.65 -1.14 -27.12
CA GLY A 301 10.25 -2.47 -27.07
C GLY A 301 11.24 -2.72 -25.93
N MET A 302 11.58 -1.69 -25.14
CA MET A 302 12.46 -1.84 -23.99
C MET A 302 11.76 -2.49 -22.80
N THR A 303 12.53 -3.14 -21.92
CA THR A 303 12.02 -3.56 -20.60
C THR A 303 12.45 -2.52 -19.57
N PRO A 304 11.52 -1.90 -18.81
CA PRO A 304 11.89 -0.93 -17.79
C PRO A 304 12.62 -1.57 -16.63
N LEU A 305 13.65 -0.86 -16.14
CA LEU A 305 14.39 -1.23 -14.94
C LEU A 305 13.85 -0.55 -13.67
N SER A 306 13.02 0.49 -13.80
CA SER A 306 12.34 1.16 -12.68
C SER A 306 11.01 1.79 -13.14
N TYR A 307 9.90 1.20 -12.72
CA TYR A 307 8.55 1.75 -12.96
C TYR A 307 8.36 3.09 -12.22
N GLN A 308 9.11 3.33 -11.15
CA GLN A 308 9.00 4.53 -10.31
C GLN A 308 9.32 5.82 -11.08
N THR A 309 10.51 5.87 -11.70
CA THR A 309 10.94 7.00 -12.53
C THR A 309 10.21 6.97 -13.86
N PHE A 310 10.02 5.79 -14.45
CA PHE A 310 9.39 5.65 -15.76
C PHE A 310 7.96 6.20 -15.80
N ASN A 311 7.19 6.01 -14.72
CA ASN A 311 5.83 6.53 -14.60
C ASN A 311 5.75 8.06 -14.56
N ARG A 312 6.87 8.76 -14.34
CA ARG A 312 7.04 10.23 -14.32
C ARG A 312 7.81 10.76 -15.52
N PHE A 313 8.42 9.86 -16.28
CA PHE A 313 9.32 10.15 -17.37
C PHE A 313 8.54 10.35 -18.66
N ARG A 314 8.93 11.36 -19.42
CA ARG A 314 8.50 11.57 -20.80
C ARG A 314 9.71 11.99 -21.62
N ALA A 315 9.94 11.32 -22.74
CA ALA A 315 10.93 11.73 -23.72
C ALA A 315 10.25 11.94 -25.07
N GLU A 316 10.35 13.12 -25.66
CA GLU A 316 9.87 13.40 -27.02
C GLU A 316 11.06 13.51 -27.94
N LEU A 317 11.12 12.63 -28.95
CA LEU A 317 12.30 12.47 -29.79
C LEU A 317 11.92 12.50 -31.26
N GLN A 318 12.66 13.26 -32.07
CA GLN A 318 12.60 13.23 -33.52
C GLN A 318 13.69 12.29 -34.05
N VAL A 319 13.29 11.30 -34.85
CA VAL A 319 14.17 10.26 -35.39
C VAL A 319 13.80 10.00 -36.86
N ASP A 320 14.08 10.97 -37.74
CA ASP A 320 13.63 10.92 -39.14
C ASP A 320 14.26 9.78 -39.95
N ASP A 321 15.45 9.31 -39.59
CA ASP A 321 16.14 8.20 -40.26
C ASP A 321 15.38 6.87 -40.16
N LEU A 322 14.45 6.74 -39.20
CA LEU A 322 13.60 5.56 -39.05
C LEU A 322 12.52 5.43 -40.15
N ASP A 323 12.31 6.46 -40.98
CA ASP A 323 11.37 6.42 -42.12
C ASP A 323 11.73 5.34 -43.15
N THR A 324 13.04 5.13 -43.34
CA THR A 324 13.59 4.09 -44.23
C THR A 324 13.15 2.69 -43.82
N VAL A 325 12.95 2.48 -42.51
CA VAL A 325 12.53 1.21 -41.92
C VAL A 325 11.00 1.04 -41.96
N LEU A 326 10.25 2.12 -41.79
CA LEU A 326 8.77 2.10 -41.78
C LEU A 326 8.16 1.85 -43.16
N THR A 327 8.91 2.13 -44.24
CA THR A 327 8.48 1.98 -45.63
C THR A 327 8.88 0.64 -46.27
N ALA A 328 9.77 -0.14 -45.63
CA ALA A 328 10.27 -1.42 -46.15
C ALA A 328 9.40 -2.64 -45.71
N PRO A 329 9.33 -3.72 -46.51
CA PRO A 329 8.69 -4.97 -46.10
C PRO A 329 9.44 -5.63 -44.93
N ARG A 330 8.67 -6.14 -43.94
CA ARG A 330 9.09 -6.67 -42.62
C ARG A 330 9.97 -7.95 -42.64
N GLU A 331 10.89 -8.09 -43.57
CA GLU A 331 11.74 -9.29 -43.75
C GLU A 331 13.26 -9.00 -43.81
N GLY A 332 13.71 -7.79 -43.47
CA GLY A 332 15.14 -7.38 -43.56
C GLY A 332 15.88 -7.31 -42.22
N GLY A 333 17.16 -7.71 -42.19
CA GLY A 333 18.03 -7.63 -41.00
C GLY A 333 18.38 -6.19 -40.56
N GLU A 334 18.36 -5.22 -41.47
CA GLU A 334 18.63 -3.80 -41.20
C GLU A 334 17.55 -3.15 -40.30
N GLU A 335 16.29 -3.62 -40.37
CA GLU A 335 15.17 -3.17 -39.52
C GLU A 335 15.46 -3.46 -38.03
N CYS A 336 16.10 -4.59 -37.73
CA CYS A 336 16.45 -4.96 -36.37
C CYS A 336 17.64 -4.12 -35.85
N GLU A 337 18.62 -3.81 -36.70
CA GLU A 337 19.85 -3.13 -36.28
C GLU A 337 19.62 -1.66 -35.92
N LEU A 338 18.95 -0.89 -36.78
CA LEU A 338 18.63 0.52 -36.51
C LEU A 338 17.78 0.67 -35.24
N LYS A 339 16.78 -0.20 -35.08
CA LYS A 339 15.92 -0.21 -33.90
C LYS A 339 16.72 -0.54 -32.64
N SER A 340 17.57 -1.55 -32.65
CA SER A 340 18.41 -1.91 -31.50
C SER A 340 19.40 -0.81 -31.12
N LYS A 341 19.97 -0.09 -32.10
CA LYS A 341 20.84 1.07 -31.83
C LYS A 341 20.06 2.23 -31.20
N LEU A 342 18.83 2.49 -31.67
CA LEU A 342 17.95 3.48 -31.05
C LEU A 342 17.60 3.07 -29.61
N GLU A 343 17.23 1.81 -29.36
CA GLU A 343 16.93 1.29 -28.01
C GLU A 343 18.11 1.53 -27.03
N CYS A 344 19.36 1.46 -27.52
CA CYS A 344 20.55 1.79 -26.71
C CYS A 344 20.60 3.29 -26.36
N LEU A 345 20.28 4.18 -27.30
CA LEU A 345 20.20 5.63 -27.03
C LEU A 345 19.06 5.95 -26.04
N LEU A 346 17.89 5.35 -26.24
CA LEU A 346 16.74 5.50 -25.34
C LEU A 346 17.10 5.07 -23.91
N ALA A 347 17.88 3.99 -23.76
CA ALA A 347 18.38 3.56 -22.46
C ALA A 347 19.27 4.61 -21.79
N GLU A 348 20.23 5.19 -22.51
CA GLU A 348 21.11 6.22 -21.95
C GLU A 348 20.36 7.51 -21.59
N LEU A 349 19.36 7.91 -22.38
CA LEU A 349 18.46 9.01 -22.04
C LEU A 349 17.68 8.73 -20.74
N PHE A 350 17.13 7.53 -20.61
CA PHE A 350 16.41 7.14 -19.40
C PHE A 350 17.32 7.03 -18.19
N TYR A 351 18.53 6.50 -18.33
CA TYR A 351 19.48 6.42 -17.23
C TYR A 351 19.95 7.78 -16.75
N GLU A 352 20.17 8.73 -17.66
CA GLU A 352 20.51 10.09 -17.28
C GLU A 352 19.34 10.77 -16.54
N ALA A 353 18.11 10.61 -17.04
CA ALA A 353 16.92 11.11 -16.37
C ALA A 353 16.73 10.51 -14.96
N ARG A 354 16.98 9.20 -14.83
CA ARG A 354 16.92 8.50 -13.54
C ARG A 354 18.00 9.00 -12.59
N ASP A 355 19.24 9.12 -13.04
CA ASP A 355 20.35 9.59 -12.20
C ASP A 355 20.08 11.00 -11.66
N GLN A 356 19.58 11.91 -12.50
CA GLN A 356 19.24 13.27 -12.08
C GLN A 356 18.07 13.28 -11.10
N TYR A 357 17.03 12.48 -11.36
CA TYR A 357 15.89 12.36 -10.45
C TYR A 357 16.27 11.76 -9.09
N GLU A 358 17.10 10.71 -9.07
CA GLU A 358 17.65 10.13 -7.84
C GLU A 358 18.61 11.09 -7.13
N GLY A 359 19.32 11.95 -7.87
CA GLY A 359 20.11 13.05 -7.32
C GLY A 359 19.24 14.05 -6.58
N TYR A 360 18.14 14.50 -7.20
CA TYR A 360 17.16 15.39 -6.59
C TYR A 360 16.56 14.81 -5.29
N LEU A 361 16.18 13.53 -5.30
CA LEU A 361 15.66 12.86 -4.09
C LEU A 361 16.69 12.87 -2.94
N ARG A 362 17.97 12.61 -3.25
CA ARG A 362 19.06 12.67 -2.25
C ARG A 362 19.28 14.08 -1.70
N GLU A 363 19.07 15.11 -2.50
CA GLU A 363 19.16 16.50 -2.04
C GLU A 363 18.02 16.86 -1.07
N ILE A 364 16.80 16.40 -1.34
CA ILE A 364 15.67 16.56 -0.40
C ILE A 364 15.99 15.89 0.94
N ASP A 365 16.43 14.63 0.91
CA ASP A 365 16.78 13.88 2.13
C ASP A 365 17.90 14.59 2.91
N SER A 366 18.91 15.10 2.20
CA SER A 366 19.99 15.88 2.79
C SER A 366 19.51 17.21 3.39
N ALA A 367 18.54 17.87 2.76
CA ALA A 367 17.95 19.11 3.26
C ALA A 367 17.12 18.87 4.53
N GLU A 368 16.39 17.75 4.62
CA GLU A 368 15.70 17.34 5.85
C GLU A 368 16.67 17.09 6.99
N LEU A 369 17.80 16.40 6.74
CA LEU A 369 18.84 16.19 7.74
C LEU A 369 19.47 17.50 8.25
N ARG A 370 19.44 18.58 7.47
CA ARG A 370 19.94 19.90 7.89
C ARG A 370 18.95 20.67 8.78
N LYS A 371 17.68 20.28 8.85
CA LYS A 371 16.71 20.93 9.75
C LYS A 371 17.04 20.64 11.21
N LYS A 372 16.62 21.54 12.10
CA LYS A 372 16.65 21.29 13.55
C LYS A 372 15.82 20.06 13.88
N GLU A 373 16.26 19.25 14.84
CA GLU A 373 15.67 17.95 15.20
C GLU A 373 14.15 18.03 15.40
N GLU A 374 13.66 19.03 16.11
CA GLU A 374 12.23 19.29 16.36
C GLU A 374 11.38 19.57 15.11
N LYS A 375 12.03 19.92 13.98
CA LYS A 375 11.39 20.24 12.70
C LYS A 375 11.68 19.21 11.60
N ARG A 376 12.42 18.13 11.92
CA ARG A 376 12.72 17.07 10.97
C ARG A 376 11.51 16.19 10.76
N ASN A 377 11.27 15.80 9.51
CA ASN A 377 10.44 14.65 9.24
C ASN A 377 11.34 13.40 9.19
N PHE A 378 11.12 12.46 10.11
CA PHE A 378 11.94 11.25 10.20
C PHE A 378 11.48 10.13 9.28
N VAL A 379 10.24 10.20 8.80
CA VAL A 379 9.70 9.27 7.81
C VAL A 379 9.81 9.92 6.44
N ASN A 380 10.47 9.24 5.50
CA ASN A 380 10.59 9.74 4.14
C ASN A 380 9.21 9.71 3.45
N PRO A 381 8.63 10.86 3.08
CA PRO A 381 7.30 10.90 2.45
C PRO A 381 7.22 10.14 1.12
N ARG A 382 8.37 9.92 0.46
CA ARG A 382 8.42 9.15 -0.78
C ARG A 382 8.06 7.69 -0.57
N LEU A 383 8.42 7.12 0.58
CA LEU A 383 8.17 5.72 0.90
C LEU A 383 6.72 5.50 1.32
N VAL A 384 5.98 6.54 1.69
CA VAL A 384 4.60 6.36 2.15
C VAL A 384 3.62 7.24 1.39
N GLU A 385 3.55 8.52 1.72
CA GLU A 385 2.52 9.43 1.21
C GLU A 385 2.54 9.53 -0.32
N HIS A 386 3.72 9.67 -0.95
CA HIS A 386 3.81 9.81 -2.40
C HIS A 386 3.48 8.50 -3.14
N SER A 387 3.90 7.34 -2.62
CA SER A 387 3.54 6.05 -3.21
C SER A 387 2.03 5.78 -3.10
N VAL A 388 1.41 6.13 -1.96
CA VAL A 388 -0.05 6.07 -1.83
C VAL A 388 -0.71 7.01 -2.86
N ALA A 389 -0.21 8.25 -2.99
CA ALA A 389 -0.74 9.22 -3.94
C ALA A 389 -0.63 8.74 -5.40
N ASP A 390 0.48 8.12 -5.79
CA ASP A 390 0.71 7.53 -7.10
C ASP A 390 -0.36 6.48 -7.45
N VAL A 391 -0.58 5.53 -6.54
CA VAL A 391 -1.51 4.43 -6.79
C VAL A 391 -2.97 4.92 -6.78
N LEU A 392 -3.31 5.85 -5.89
CA LEU A 392 -4.63 6.46 -5.87
C LEU A 392 -4.91 7.28 -7.14
N ALA A 393 -3.90 7.98 -7.68
CA ALA A 393 -4.03 8.68 -8.95
C ALA A 393 -4.24 7.72 -10.13
N ALA A 394 -3.64 6.52 -10.06
CA ALA A 394 -3.75 5.47 -11.08
C ALA A 394 -5.10 4.75 -11.10
N GLN A 395 -5.90 4.81 -10.02
CA GLN A 395 -7.19 4.13 -9.97
C GLN A 395 -8.20 4.76 -10.94
N ARG A 396 -8.66 3.95 -11.90
CA ARG A 396 -9.75 4.28 -12.82
C ARG A 396 -11.03 4.46 -12.01
N GLN A 397 -11.72 5.59 -12.17
CA GLN A 397 -13.04 5.85 -11.56
C GLN A 397 -14.15 4.87 -11.99
N ILE A 398 -13.91 3.90 -12.88
CA ILE A 398 -14.98 3.12 -13.54
C ILE A 398 -14.83 1.60 -13.37
N VAL A 399 -13.68 1.07 -12.97
CA VAL A 399 -13.56 -0.38 -12.68
C VAL A 399 -12.75 -0.55 -11.41
N ARG A 400 -13.45 -0.86 -10.31
CA ARG A 400 -12.83 -1.37 -9.09
C ARG A 400 -12.25 -2.73 -9.48
N GLN A 401 -10.94 -2.87 -9.54
CA GLN A 401 -10.29 -4.17 -9.56
C GLN A 401 -9.53 -4.25 -8.26
N GLY A 402 -10.24 -4.65 -7.22
CA GLY A 402 -9.69 -4.86 -5.90
C GLY A 402 -8.95 -6.16 -5.78
N ALA A 403 -8.20 -6.25 -4.69
CA ALA A 403 -7.56 -7.48 -4.24
C ALA A 403 -8.58 -8.43 -3.59
N GLU A 404 -9.72 -7.89 -3.15
CA GLU A 404 -10.80 -8.60 -2.48
C GLU A 404 -11.92 -9.04 -3.43
N ALA A 405 -12.75 -9.98 -2.98
CA ALA A 405 -13.88 -10.51 -3.73
C ALA A 405 -14.95 -9.46 -4.07
N ASP A 406 -15.01 -8.37 -3.30
CA ASP A 406 -15.87 -7.21 -3.54
C ASP A 406 -15.21 -6.12 -4.40
N GLU A 407 -14.05 -6.44 -4.98
CA GLU A 407 -13.22 -5.53 -5.74
C GLU A 407 -12.70 -4.33 -4.91
N GLY A 408 -12.60 -4.49 -3.58
CA GLY A 408 -11.96 -3.56 -2.64
C GLY A 408 -10.44 -3.71 -2.47
N TRP A 409 -9.84 -2.77 -1.73
CA TRP A 409 -8.46 -2.87 -1.24
C TRP A 409 -8.38 -3.89 -0.10
N PHE A 410 -7.23 -4.54 0.07
CA PHE A 410 -7.04 -5.56 1.12
C PHE A 410 -6.79 -4.91 2.49
N TYR A 411 -5.88 -3.92 2.55
CA TYR A 411 -5.55 -3.17 3.76
C TYR A 411 -5.88 -1.68 3.66
N LEU A 412 -6.00 -1.11 2.45
CA LEU A 412 -6.34 0.31 2.31
C LEU A 412 -7.83 0.58 2.56
N GLU A 413 -8.16 1.52 3.42
CA GLU A 413 -9.54 1.91 3.73
C GLU A 413 -9.84 3.28 3.12
N LEU A 414 -10.66 3.27 2.05
CA LEU A 414 -11.12 4.46 1.35
C LEU A 414 -12.63 4.49 1.36
N ASP A 415 -13.20 5.67 1.62
CA ASP A 415 -14.62 5.90 1.42
C ASP A 415 -14.95 5.76 -0.09
N PRO A 416 -15.86 4.82 -0.46
CA PRO A 416 -16.30 4.58 -1.84
C PRO A 416 -16.75 5.84 -2.61
N ASP A 417 -17.31 6.82 -1.91
CA ASP A 417 -17.91 8.03 -2.47
C ASP A 417 -17.01 9.27 -2.33
N MET A 418 -15.83 9.12 -1.70
CA MET A 418 -14.91 10.22 -1.48
C MET A 418 -14.24 10.68 -2.79
N ASP A 419 -14.16 12.00 -2.93
CA ASP A 419 -13.29 12.60 -3.93
C ASP A 419 -11.82 12.40 -3.53
N LEU A 420 -11.11 11.54 -4.27
CA LEU A 420 -9.70 11.25 -4.02
C LEU A 420 -8.76 12.42 -4.35
N ARG A 421 -9.20 13.42 -5.13
CA ARG A 421 -8.31 14.48 -5.65
C ARG A 421 -7.71 15.36 -4.55
N PRO A 422 -8.48 15.89 -3.58
CA PRO A 422 -7.90 16.66 -2.47
C PRO A 422 -6.93 15.82 -1.64
N LEU A 423 -7.24 14.53 -1.44
CA LEU A 423 -6.36 13.61 -0.73
C LEU A 423 -5.02 13.44 -1.44
N ILE A 424 -5.02 13.11 -2.74
CA ILE A 424 -3.81 12.97 -3.55
C ILE A 424 -2.95 14.24 -3.48
N ARG A 425 -3.58 15.42 -3.60
CA ARG A 425 -2.88 16.70 -3.49
C ARG A 425 -2.23 16.89 -2.11
N THR A 426 -2.95 16.59 -1.04
CA THR A 426 -2.43 16.67 0.33
C THR A 426 -1.25 15.73 0.54
N LEU A 427 -1.34 14.50 0.04
CA LEU A 427 -0.26 13.51 0.17
C LEU A 427 1.04 13.97 -0.51
N TYR A 428 0.96 14.71 -1.63
CA TYR A 428 2.15 15.29 -2.27
C TYR A 428 2.65 16.58 -1.62
N GLN A 429 1.76 17.45 -1.14
CA GLN A 429 2.11 18.82 -0.76
C GLN A 429 2.31 19.00 0.75
N GLN A 430 1.65 18.17 1.56
CA GLN A 430 1.60 18.31 3.01
C GLN A 430 1.75 16.93 3.65
N PRO A 431 2.93 16.30 3.51
CA PRO A 431 3.19 15.06 4.22
C PRO A 431 3.10 15.32 5.72
N ARG A 432 2.38 14.44 6.40
CA ARG A 432 2.13 14.54 7.83
C ARG A 432 3.38 14.25 8.64
N SER A 433 3.30 14.56 9.94
CA SER A 433 4.41 14.38 10.88
C SER A 433 4.39 13.04 11.62
N ARG A 434 3.22 12.42 11.89
CA ARG A 434 3.13 11.16 12.64
C ARG A 434 1.90 10.30 12.31
N TYR A 435 2.05 8.98 12.40
CA TYR A 435 0.97 7.99 12.31
C TYR A 435 0.20 7.82 13.63
N ARG A 436 -1.11 7.61 13.49
CA ARG A 436 -1.98 7.23 14.58
C ARG A 436 -2.28 5.74 14.48
N TYR A 437 -2.11 5.02 15.58
CA TYR A 437 -2.41 3.61 15.69
C TYR A 437 -3.60 3.43 16.64
N ILE A 438 -4.61 2.67 16.21
CA ILE A 438 -5.82 2.39 16.99
C ILE A 438 -6.00 0.88 17.03
N TYR A 439 -6.31 0.33 18.20
CA TYR A 439 -6.58 -1.09 18.39
C TYR A 439 -8.09 -1.29 18.56
N VAL A 440 -8.67 -2.16 17.74
CA VAL A 440 -10.11 -2.45 17.75
C VAL A 440 -10.37 -3.94 17.72
N GLN A 441 -11.44 -4.40 18.37
CA GLN A 441 -11.87 -5.79 18.32
C GLN A 441 -12.69 -6.02 17.05
N GLN A 442 -12.17 -6.84 16.13
CA GLN A 442 -12.83 -7.20 14.86
C GLN A 442 -13.01 -8.71 14.70
N GLY A 443 -12.76 -9.48 15.76
CA GLY A 443 -12.80 -10.94 15.75
C GLY A 443 -11.54 -11.58 15.18
N ALA A 444 -11.28 -12.83 15.59
CA ALA A 444 -10.04 -13.55 15.25
C ALA A 444 -9.85 -13.83 13.75
N ALA A 445 -10.95 -13.88 12.98
CA ALA A 445 -10.93 -14.05 11.53
C ALA A 445 -10.72 -12.74 10.76
N GLY A 446 -10.83 -11.58 11.43
CA GLY A 446 -10.60 -10.28 10.82
C GLY A 446 -9.16 -10.08 10.37
N ARG A 447 -8.96 -9.15 9.43
CA ARG A 447 -7.64 -8.78 8.88
C ARG A 447 -6.71 -8.25 9.98
N LEU A 448 -5.40 -8.34 9.75
CA LEU A 448 -4.40 -7.80 10.66
C LEU A 448 -4.55 -6.28 10.92
N VAL A 449 -4.72 -5.50 9.86
CA VAL A 449 -4.70 -4.02 9.92
C VAL A 449 -5.58 -3.42 8.82
N SER A 450 -6.10 -2.21 9.01
CA SER A 450 -6.57 -1.33 7.92
C SER A 450 -5.84 0.02 7.97
N PHE A 451 -5.64 0.66 6.82
CA PHE A 451 -4.97 1.95 6.70
C PHE A 451 -5.85 2.98 5.99
N ASN A 452 -6.20 4.04 6.71
CA ASN A 452 -6.92 5.18 6.16
C ASN A 452 -5.95 6.33 5.87
N PRO A 453 -5.63 6.62 4.60
CA PRO A 453 -4.69 7.69 4.24
C PRO A 453 -5.23 9.09 4.53
N SER A 454 -6.55 9.31 4.48
CA SER A 454 -7.18 10.62 4.75
C SER A 454 -7.01 11.06 6.20
N THR A 455 -7.13 10.11 7.13
CA THR A 455 -6.94 10.36 8.57
C THR A 455 -5.58 9.93 9.06
N SER A 456 -4.73 9.41 8.17
CA SER A 456 -3.35 9.05 8.49
C SER A 456 -3.27 8.02 9.64
N THR A 457 -4.25 7.12 9.69
CA THR A 457 -4.52 6.20 10.81
C THR A 457 -4.44 4.74 10.37
N PHE A 458 -3.70 3.94 11.13
CA PHE A 458 -3.71 2.48 11.06
C PHE A 458 -4.60 1.92 12.17
N THR A 459 -5.52 1.04 11.79
CA THR A 459 -6.46 0.37 12.69
C THR A 459 -6.07 -1.11 12.77
N LEU A 460 -5.50 -1.53 13.90
CA LEU A 460 -5.08 -2.91 14.13
C LEU A 460 -6.22 -3.72 14.75
N ASN A 461 -6.37 -4.96 14.27
CA ASN A 461 -7.30 -5.90 14.88
C ASN A 461 -6.68 -6.51 16.15
N ALA A 462 -7.19 -6.08 17.31
CA ALA A 462 -6.74 -6.55 18.62
C ALA A 462 -7.00 -8.05 18.85
N ASP A 463 -7.94 -8.66 18.11
CA ASP A 463 -8.27 -10.08 18.22
C ASP A 463 -7.39 -10.95 17.31
N HIS A 464 -6.59 -10.35 16.42
CA HIS A 464 -5.70 -11.08 15.53
C HIS A 464 -4.59 -11.79 16.32
N GLN A 465 -4.36 -13.08 16.04
CA GLN A 465 -3.43 -13.93 16.81
C GLN A 465 -2.02 -13.31 16.93
N PHE A 466 -1.50 -12.77 15.83
CA PHE A 466 -0.20 -12.09 15.83
C PHE A 466 -0.16 -10.81 16.68
N VAL A 467 -1.24 -10.02 16.66
CA VAL A 467 -1.34 -8.78 17.45
C VAL A 467 -1.41 -9.12 18.93
N ARG A 468 -2.25 -10.09 19.31
CA ARG A 468 -2.38 -10.57 20.69
C ARG A 468 -1.06 -11.05 21.26
N ALA A 469 -0.26 -11.78 20.48
CA ALA A 469 1.03 -12.30 20.93
C ALA A 469 2.07 -11.21 21.25
N HIS A 470 1.89 -9.97 20.76
CA HIS A 470 2.89 -8.90 20.85
C HIS A 470 2.35 -7.58 21.45
N ALA A 471 1.07 -7.53 21.86
CA ALA A 471 0.43 -6.30 22.32
C ALA A 471 0.84 -5.87 23.74
N ASP A 472 1.27 -6.83 24.58
CA ASP A 472 1.50 -6.61 26.02
C ASP A 472 2.94 -6.17 26.35
N ASP A 473 3.90 -6.41 25.46
CA ASP A 473 5.25 -5.87 25.58
C ASP A 473 5.33 -4.50 24.90
N GLY A 474 5.62 -3.45 25.67
CA GLY A 474 5.75 -2.08 25.17
C GLY A 474 6.83 -1.89 24.09
N ARG A 475 7.90 -2.71 24.06
CA ARG A 475 8.89 -2.70 22.97
C ARG A 475 8.39 -3.48 21.75
N ALA A 476 7.74 -4.62 21.97
CA ALA A 476 7.12 -5.40 20.89
C ALA A 476 6.00 -4.61 20.19
N LYS A 477 5.29 -3.76 20.94
CA LYS A 477 4.21 -2.92 20.42
C LYS A 477 4.69 -1.93 19.36
N VAL A 478 5.82 -1.26 19.59
CA VAL A 478 6.38 -0.32 18.59
C VAL A 478 6.80 -1.06 17.33
N LEU A 479 7.46 -2.21 17.48
CA LEU A 479 7.84 -3.05 16.35
C LEU A 479 6.62 -3.59 15.59
N LEU A 480 5.54 -3.93 16.30
CA LEU A 480 4.27 -4.35 15.71
C LEU A 480 3.66 -3.21 14.88
N GLU A 481 3.65 -1.98 15.38
CA GLU A 481 3.17 -0.80 14.66
C GLU A 481 3.97 -0.56 13.36
N ASP A 482 5.29 -0.72 13.41
CA ASP A 482 6.16 -0.62 12.23
C ASP A 482 5.89 -1.76 11.22
N LEU A 483 5.71 -3.00 11.70
CA LEU A 483 5.42 -4.15 10.85
C LEU A 483 4.08 -4.01 10.13
N VAL A 484 3.00 -3.64 10.85
CA VAL A 484 1.69 -3.48 10.22
C VAL A 484 1.66 -2.31 9.23
N THR A 485 2.46 -1.26 9.49
CA THR A 485 2.67 -0.16 8.54
C THR A 485 3.30 -0.71 7.25
N ALA A 486 4.34 -1.54 7.38
CA ALA A 486 4.98 -2.17 6.22
C ALA A 486 4.04 -3.13 5.46
N GLU A 487 3.21 -3.92 6.16
CA GLU A 487 2.22 -4.82 5.53
C GLU A 487 1.17 -4.05 4.72
N ALA A 488 0.63 -2.96 5.29
CA ALA A 488 -0.34 -2.13 4.59
C ALA A 488 0.28 -1.45 3.35
N LEU A 489 1.54 -1.01 3.43
CA LEU A 489 2.24 -0.40 2.29
C LEU A 489 2.72 -1.40 1.25
N LEU A 490 2.88 -2.68 1.60
CA LEU A 490 3.18 -3.72 0.63
C LEU A 490 2.10 -3.80 -0.45
N GLU A 491 0.81 -3.65 -0.08
CA GLU A 491 -0.28 -3.58 -1.07
C GLU A 491 -0.06 -2.41 -2.05
N VAL A 492 0.31 -1.24 -1.53
CA VAL A 492 0.56 -0.03 -2.32
C VAL A 492 1.72 -0.27 -3.29
N TYR A 493 2.84 -0.81 -2.83
CA TYR A 493 4.00 -1.07 -3.68
C TYR A 493 3.71 -2.10 -4.78
N LEU A 494 3.00 -3.18 -4.46
CA LEU A 494 2.62 -4.17 -5.46
C LEU A 494 1.74 -3.55 -6.56
N ARG A 495 0.82 -2.66 -6.19
CA ARG A 495 0.00 -1.93 -7.17
C ARG A 495 0.78 -0.87 -7.96
N GLU A 496 1.73 -0.17 -7.33
CA GLU A 496 2.65 0.78 -8.00
C GLU A 496 3.46 0.07 -9.11
N HIS A 497 3.79 -1.21 -8.89
CA HIS A 497 4.45 -2.09 -9.87
C HIS A 497 3.51 -2.81 -10.83
N HIS A 498 2.24 -2.41 -10.91
CA HIS A 498 1.23 -2.98 -11.81
C HIS A 498 1.01 -4.50 -11.65
N VAL A 499 1.23 -5.04 -10.44
CA VAL A 499 0.88 -6.43 -10.14
C VAL A 499 -0.65 -6.58 -10.21
N PRO A 500 -1.19 -7.61 -10.90
CA PRO A 500 -2.63 -7.80 -11.01
C PRO A 500 -3.31 -7.92 -9.64
N ALA A 501 -4.47 -7.29 -9.47
CA ALA A 501 -5.12 -7.16 -8.16
C ALA A 501 -5.42 -8.51 -7.48
N HIS A 502 -5.82 -9.53 -8.24
CA HIS A 502 -6.03 -10.89 -7.72
C HIS A 502 -4.73 -11.52 -7.16
N THR A 503 -3.59 -11.28 -7.82
CA THR A 503 -2.28 -11.73 -7.33
C THR A 503 -1.89 -10.99 -6.06
N VAL A 504 -2.19 -9.69 -5.98
CA VAL A 504 -1.98 -8.91 -4.75
C VAL A 504 -2.78 -9.50 -3.59
N GLY A 505 -4.06 -9.80 -3.81
CA GLY A 505 -4.93 -10.44 -2.80
C GLY A 505 -4.39 -11.79 -2.33
N GLU A 506 -3.97 -12.66 -3.25
CA GLU A 506 -3.39 -13.97 -2.90
C GLU A 506 -2.12 -13.84 -2.06
N VAL A 507 -1.22 -12.91 -2.42
CA VAL A 507 0.01 -12.65 -1.67
C VAL A 507 -0.31 -12.16 -0.25
N LEU A 508 -1.20 -11.17 -0.12
CA LEU A 508 -1.53 -10.59 1.19
C LEU A 508 -2.31 -11.58 2.07
N GLU A 509 -3.23 -12.36 1.51
CA GLU A 509 -3.93 -13.43 2.23
C GLU A 509 -2.95 -14.47 2.79
N ARG A 510 -1.98 -14.89 1.96
CA ARG A 510 -0.96 -15.85 2.38
C ARG A 510 -0.06 -15.28 3.48
N ARG A 511 0.25 -13.98 3.43
CA ARG A 511 1.03 -13.31 4.47
C ARG A 511 0.27 -13.17 5.78
N ASP A 512 -1.00 -12.77 5.72
CA ASP A 512 -1.88 -12.69 6.89
C ASP A 512 -2.03 -14.07 7.57
N ALA A 513 -2.25 -15.12 6.78
CA ALA A 513 -2.27 -16.51 7.26
C ALA A 513 -0.91 -16.96 7.84
N LEU A 514 0.21 -16.58 7.21
CA LEU A 514 1.54 -16.87 7.73
C LEU A 514 1.75 -16.20 9.10
N LEU A 515 1.40 -14.93 9.27
CA LEU A 515 1.56 -14.23 10.54
C LEU A 515 0.70 -14.86 11.65
N ARG A 516 -0.52 -15.32 11.32
CA ARG A 516 -1.32 -16.13 12.25
C ARG A 516 -0.61 -17.44 12.62
N SER A 517 -0.07 -18.14 11.64
CA SER A 517 0.65 -19.41 11.87
C SER A 517 1.94 -19.21 12.67
N LEU A 518 2.71 -18.16 12.40
CA LEU A 518 3.96 -17.87 13.14
C LEU A 518 3.68 -17.43 14.57
N ALA A 519 2.54 -16.77 14.83
CA ALA A 519 2.10 -16.52 16.20
C ALA A 519 1.87 -17.82 16.99
N GLN A 520 1.56 -18.93 16.31
CA GLN A 520 1.43 -20.25 16.93
C GLN A 520 2.78 -20.96 17.12
N ASP A 521 3.82 -20.55 16.39
CA ASP A 521 5.20 -21.04 16.56
C ASP A 521 5.92 -20.33 17.73
N HIS A 522 5.38 -19.18 18.15
CA HIS A 522 5.72 -18.46 19.38
C HIS A 522 4.55 -18.45 20.39
N PRO A 523 4.06 -19.61 20.87
CA PRO A 523 2.86 -19.73 21.72
C PRO A 523 3.01 -19.14 23.14
N PHE A 524 4.07 -18.37 23.42
CA PHE A 524 4.60 -18.17 24.77
C PHE A 524 4.38 -16.79 25.38
N SER A 525 3.26 -16.10 25.13
CA SER A 525 2.80 -15.18 26.17
C SER A 525 2.33 -16.03 27.35
N LEU A 526 2.72 -15.64 28.57
CA LEU A 526 2.38 -16.40 29.77
C LEU A 526 0.85 -16.53 29.95
N GLU A 527 0.10 -15.52 29.49
CA GLU A 527 -1.35 -15.50 29.44
C GLU A 527 -1.91 -16.57 28.48
N SER A 528 -1.33 -16.74 27.30
CA SER A 528 -1.76 -17.75 26.33
C SER A 528 -1.52 -19.16 26.86
N ILE A 529 -0.38 -19.40 27.50
CA ILE A 529 -0.05 -20.69 28.14
C ILE A 529 -1.01 -20.95 29.30
N SER A 530 -1.30 -19.92 30.13
CA SER A 530 -2.27 -20.02 31.21
C SER A 530 -3.67 -20.38 30.71
N SER A 531 -4.15 -19.72 29.65
CA SER A 531 -5.45 -20.06 29.04
C SER A 531 -5.47 -21.47 28.47
N ALA A 532 -4.43 -21.89 27.74
CA ALA A 532 -4.33 -23.24 27.20
C ALA A 532 -4.36 -24.31 28.29
N LEU A 533 -3.70 -24.05 29.44
CA LEU A 533 -3.71 -24.95 30.58
C LEU A 533 -5.11 -25.09 31.21
N LEU A 534 -5.87 -23.99 31.30
CA LEU A 534 -7.26 -24.00 31.80
C LEU A 534 -8.21 -24.73 30.84
N ASP A 535 -8.10 -24.47 29.54
CA ASP A 535 -8.96 -25.07 28.51
C ASP A 535 -8.72 -26.58 28.40
N ALA A 536 -7.48 -27.03 28.65
CA ALA A 536 -7.09 -28.43 28.60
C ALA A 536 -7.53 -29.26 29.82
N ALA A 537 -8.07 -28.66 30.88
CA ALA A 537 -8.36 -29.35 32.16
C ALA A 537 -9.20 -30.64 32.05
N ALA A 538 -10.04 -30.74 31.02
CA ALA A 538 -10.93 -31.88 30.78
C ALA A 538 -10.44 -32.86 29.69
N ASN A 539 -9.29 -32.61 29.06
CA ASN A 539 -8.69 -33.46 28.03
C ASN A 539 -7.30 -33.94 28.50
N GLU A 540 -7.11 -35.26 28.59
CA GLU A 540 -5.89 -35.88 29.10
C GLU A 540 -4.66 -35.48 28.28
N HIS A 541 -4.69 -35.70 26.96
CA HIS A 541 -3.54 -35.43 26.11
C HIS A 541 -3.18 -33.94 26.04
N ASP A 542 -4.18 -33.06 25.91
CA ASP A 542 -3.93 -31.62 25.84
C ASP A 542 -3.35 -31.09 27.17
N LEU A 543 -3.77 -31.66 28.31
CA LEU A 543 -3.30 -31.24 29.63
C LEU A 543 -1.84 -31.64 29.87
N GLU A 544 -1.42 -32.82 29.42
CA GLU A 544 -0.02 -33.25 29.45
C GLU A 544 0.88 -32.27 28.68
N VAL A 545 0.48 -31.92 27.46
CA VAL A 545 1.22 -30.98 26.60
C VAL A 545 1.28 -29.59 27.24
N ALA A 546 0.15 -29.12 27.78
CA ALA A 546 0.06 -27.82 28.45
C ALA A 546 0.90 -27.76 29.74
N LEU A 547 0.98 -28.84 30.51
CA LEU A 547 1.82 -28.95 31.71
C LEU A 547 3.31 -28.82 31.38
N VAL A 548 3.80 -29.56 30.38
CA VAL A 548 5.21 -29.49 29.95
C VAL A 548 5.54 -28.10 29.41
N THR A 549 4.61 -27.48 28.67
CA THR A 549 4.75 -26.12 28.13
C THR A 549 4.81 -25.09 29.26
N SER A 550 3.95 -25.23 30.28
CA SER A 550 3.94 -24.38 31.49
C SER A 550 5.25 -24.49 32.27
N ALA A 551 5.80 -25.70 32.43
CA ALA A 551 7.09 -25.88 33.09
C ALA A 551 8.24 -25.17 32.33
N ARG A 552 8.26 -25.24 30.99
CA ARG A 552 9.24 -24.49 30.19
C ARG A 552 9.10 -22.99 30.36
N ALA A 553 7.87 -22.48 30.36
CA ALA A 553 7.58 -21.06 30.53
C ALA A 553 8.07 -20.51 31.88
N LEU A 554 8.00 -21.33 32.93
CA LEU A 554 8.49 -21.00 34.26
C LEU A 554 10.03 -21.08 34.40
N GLY A 555 10.74 -21.53 33.35
CA GLY A 555 12.20 -21.60 33.32
C GLY A 555 12.80 -22.98 33.59
N PHE A 556 12.01 -24.05 33.58
CA PHE A 556 12.53 -25.41 33.62
C PHE A 556 13.00 -25.88 32.23
N VAL A 557 14.03 -26.72 32.20
CA VAL A 557 14.33 -27.55 31.02
C VAL A 557 13.45 -28.79 31.09
N ALA A 558 12.31 -28.78 30.38
CA ALA A 558 11.32 -29.85 30.43
C ALA A 558 11.13 -30.59 29.09
N LYS A 559 10.84 -31.90 29.17
CA LYS A 559 10.59 -32.79 28.04
C LYS A 559 9.40 -33.71 28.32
N GLN A 560 8.52 -33.88 27.34
CA GLN A 560 7.43 -34.85 27.38
C GLN A 560 7.98 -36.28 27.23
N ILE A 561 7.35 -37.22 27.93
CA ILE A 561 7.65 -38.66 27.85
C ILE A 561 6.34 -39.36 27.46
N SER A 562 6.42 -40.41 26.63
CA SER A 562 5.25 -41.13 26.12
C SER A 562 5.42 -42.62 26.36
N GLY A 563 4.42 -43.26 26.96
CA GLY A 563 4.39 -44.69 27.22
C GLY A 563 3.52 -45.05 28.41
N ASP A 564 2.83 -46.20 28.34
CA ASP A 564 2.01 -46.69 29.46
C ASP A 564 2.88 -46.94 30.69
N GLY A 565 2.55 -46.28 31.81
CA GLY A 565 3.30 -46.39 33.07
C GLY A 565 4.60 -45.58 33.11
N GLU A 566 4.73 -44.55 32.27
CA GLU A 566 5.74 -43.49 32.37
C GLU A 566 5.11 -42.17 32.83
N PRO A 567 5.90 -41.22 33.39
CA PRO A 567 5.39 -39.88 33.68
C PRO A 567 5.08 -39.11 32.38
N ASP A 568 4.17 -38.14 32.44
CA ASP A 568 3.82 -37.31 31.28
C ASP A 568 5.01 -36.45 30.81
N GLY A 569 5.86 -36.05 31.75
CA GLY A 569 7.08 -35.34 31.45
C GLY A 569 8.10 -35.33 32.57
N ILE A 570 9.27 -34.79 32.24
CA ILE A 570 10.35 -34.57 33.19
C ILE A 570 10.85 -33.15 33.07
N ALA A 571 11.02 -32.48 34.21
CA ALA A 571 11.54 -31.12 34.27
C ALA A 571 12.81 -31.07 35.12
N ARG A 572 13.78 -30.29 34.64
CA ARG A 572 15.07 -30.10 35.29
C ARG A 572 15.35 -28.63 35.49
N PHE A 573 15.86 -28.29 36.66
CA PHE A 573 16.37 -26.97 36.98
C PHE A 573 17.83 -27.10 37.47
N THR A 574 18.68 -26.16 37.10
CA THR A 574 20.10 -26.16 37.50
C THR A 574 20.41 -24.80 38.09
N ASP A 575 20.81 -24.79 39.36
CA ASP A 575 21.15 -23.59 40.11
C ASP A 575 22.56 -23.73 40.69
N TYR A 576 23.34 -22.66 40.68
CA TYR A 576 24.69 -22.66 41.21
C TYR A 576 24.70 -21.91 42.56
N PRO A 577 25.16 -22.53 43.67
CA PRO A 577 25.95 -23.76 43.80
C PRO A 577 25.12 -25.03 44.09
N SER A 578 23.78 -24.92 44.14
CA SER A 578 22.83 -25.94 44.62
C SER A 578 22.79 -27.25 43.80
N GLY A 579 23.32 -27.23 42.57
CA GLY A 579 23.39 -28.36 41.66
C GLY A 579 22.12 -28.55 40.82
N GLU A 580 22.03 -29.71 40.18
CA GLU A 580 20.88 -30.11 39.37
C GLU A 580 19.76 -30.68 40.25
N LYS A 581 18.52 -30.24 39.98
CA LYS A 581 17.30 -30.79 40.56
C LYS A 581 16.32 -31.20 39.46
N LYS A 582 15.66 -32.34 39.67
CA LYS A 582 14.79 -32.96 38.69
C LYS A 582 13.44 -33.32 39.31
N ILE A 583 12.35 -33.07 38.59
CA ILE A 583 10.99 -33.45 39.01
C ILE A 583 10.27 -34.17 37.87
N THR A 584 9.38 -35.10 38.22
CA THR A 584 8.39 -35.64 37.28
C THR A 584 7.21 -34.69 37.18
N LEU A 585 6.64 -34.61 35.97
CA LEU A 585 5.44 -33.84 35.66
C LEU A 585 4.30 -34.83 35.38
N GLU A 586 3.20 -34.69 36.11
CA GLU A 586 2.06 -35.61 36.08
C GLU A 586 0.76 -34.82 36.02
N ALA A 587 -0.15 -35.19 35.14
CA ALA A 587 -1.42 -34.55 34.88
C ALA A 587 -2.58 -35.55 35.03
N LYS A 588 -3.62 -35.14 35.74
CA LYS A 588 -4.88 -35.90 35.82
C LYS A 588 -6.05 -35.04 35.39
N SER A 589 -6.48 -35.24 34.15
CA SER A 589 -7.67 -34.57 33.62
C SER A 589 -8.95 -35.22 34.16
N SER A 590 -9.99 -34.42 34.36
CA SER A 590 -11.30 -34.93 34.79
C SER A 590 -12.40 -33.89 34.58
N LYS A 591 -13.61 -34.35 34.23
CA LYS A 591 -14.81 -33.50 34.14
C LYS A 591 -15.49 -33.27 35.51
N SER A 592 -15.17 -34.08 36.51
CA SER A 592 -15.71 -34.04 37.88
C SER A 592 -14.60 -34.26 38.91
N VAL A 593 -14.89 -34.16 40.22
CA VAL A 593 -13.87 -34.43 41.25
C VAL A 593 -13.35 -35.86 41.10
N PRO A 594 -12.04 -36.08 40.86
CA PRO A 594 -11.48 -37.42 40.69
C PRO A 594 -11.73 -38.29 41.93
N SER A 595 -12.01 -39.57 41.74
CA SER A 595 -12.10 -40.52 42.86
C SER A 595 -10.69 -40.84 43.37
N LEU A 596 -10.55 -41.17 44.66
CA LEU A 596 -9.23 -41.51 45.24
C LEU A 596 -8.54 -42.69 44.52
N SER A 597 -9.32 -43.62 43.97
CA SER A 597 -8.79 -44.77 43.21
C SER A 597 -8.34 -44.40 41.79
N SER A 598 -8.74 -43.23 41.27
CA SER A 598 -8.34 -42.74 39.94
C SER A 598 -6.98 -42.03 39.94
N ILE A 599 -6.44 -41.72 41.13
CA ILE A 599 -5.11 -41.14 41.31
C ILE A 599 -4.21 -42.22 41.93
N ASP A 600 -3.33 -42.80 41.10
CA ASP A 600 -2.40 -43.83 41.54
C ASP A 600 -1.13 -43.22 42.15
N PHE A 601 -1.23 -42.73 43.38
CA PHE A 601 -0.09 -42.15 44.11
C PHE A 601 1.12 -43.09 44.22
N ALA A 602 0.91 -44.42 44.25
CA ALA A 602 1.99 -45.38 44.31
C ALA A 602 2.77 -45.42 42.98
N GLY A 603 2.05 -45.42 41.86
CA GLY A 603 2.64 -45.30 40.51
C GLY A 603 3.45 -44.01 40.33
N LEU A 604 2.92 -42.86 40.77
CA LEU A 604 3.64 -41.57 40.70
C LEU A 604 4.97 -41.60 41.48
N ARG A 605 4.96 -42.26 42.64
CA ARG A 605 6.18 -42.46 43.44
C ARG A 605 7.17 -43.37 42.74
N GLU A 606 6.69 -44.41 42.08
CA GLU A 606 7.53 -45.30 41.27
C GLU A 606 8.17 -44.55 40.11
N HIS A 607 7.43 -43.69 39.40
CA HIS A 607 7.96 -42.84 38.32
C HIS A 607 9.10 -41.95 38.83
N THR A 608 8.90 -41.30 39.98
CA THR A 608 9.92 -40.45 40.62
C THR A 608 11.21 -41.24 40.89
N GLN A 609 11.10 -42.47 41.41
CA GLN A 609 12.24 -43.33 41.72
C GLN A 609 12.95 -43.84 40.45
N ARG A 610 12.18 -44.27 39.44
CA ARG A 610 12.68 -44.82 38.17
C ARG A 610 13.46 -43.78 37.38
N HIS A 611 13.01 -42.52 37.40
CA HIS A 611 13.65 -41.41 36.69
C HIS A 611 14.69 -40.64 37.51
N HIS A 612 14.99 -41.10 38.73
CA HIS A 612 15.89 -40.44 39.68
C HIS A 612 15.53 -38.96 39.90
N ALA A 613 14.24 -38.66 40.02
CA ALA A 613 13.74 -37.32 40.31
C ALA A 613 13.70 -37.07 41.83
N ASP A 614 13.89 -35.80 42.22
CA ASP A 614 13.83 -35.32 43.60
C ASP A 614 12.38 -35.16 44.11
N GLY A 615 11.40 -35.00 43.21
CA GLY A 615 9.99 -34.82 43.54
C GLY A 615 9.06 -34.98 42.34
N CYS A 616 7.76 -34.79 42.60
CA CYS A 616 6.70 -34.98 41.62
C CYS A 616 5.71 -33.81 41.69
N LEU A 617 5.49 -33.13 40.57
CA LEU A 617 4.44 -32.13 40.40
C LEU A 617 3.22 -32.81 39.75
N LEU A 618 2.17 -33.00 40.55
CA LEU A 618 0.88 -33.51 40.08
C LEU A 618 -0.10 -32.35 39.91
N ILE A 619 -0.72 -32.20 38.74
CA ILE A 619 -1.81 -31.26 38.50
C ILE A 619 -3.15 -31.99 38.26
N ALA A 620 -4.23 -31.47 38.84
CA ALA A 620 -5.60 -31.94 38.60
C ALA A 620 -6.62 -30.79 38.73
N PRO A 621 -7.81 -30.85 38.12
CA PRO A 621 -8.85 -29.83 38.33
C PRO A 621 -9.26 -29.69 39.80
N SER A 622 -9.27 -30.79 40.56
CA SER A 622 -9.57 -30.83 41.99
C SER A 622 -9.11 -32.15 42.62
N TYR A 623 -9.09 -32.23 43.96
CA TYR A 623 -8.72 -33.43 44.71
C TYR A 623 -9.86 -33.92 45.61
N PRO A 624 -10.01 -35.24 45.83
CA PRO A 624 -11.09 -35.79 46.65
C PRO A 624 -10.92 -35.47 48.14
N GLY A 625 -12.04 -35.21 48.82
CA GLY A 625 -12.06 -34.99 50.26
C GLY A 625 -11.73 -33.57 50.70
N SER A 626 -11.86 -32.58 49.81
CA SER A 626 -11.63 -31.14 50.09
C SER A 626 -12.36 -30.61 51.33
N THR A 627 -13.51 -31.19 51.69
CA THR A 627 -14.26 -30.81 52.90
C THR A 627 -13.65 -31.32 54.22
N ARG A 628 -12.70 -32.26 54.15
CA ARG A 628 -11.97 -32.83 55.31
C ARG A 628 -10.54 -32.29 55.41
N GLY A 629 -10.12 -31.43 54.49
CA GLY A 629 -8.78 -30.82 54.45
C GLY A 629 -7.64 -31.84 54.60
N GLU A 630 -6.73 -31.57 55.54
CA GLU A 630 -5.57 -32.40 55.88
C GLU A 630 -5.88 -33.83 56.34
N ASP A 631 -7.11 -34.09 56.80
CA ASP A 631 -7.57 -35.43 57.22
C ASP A 631 -8.11 -36.27 56.04
N SER A 632 -8.05 -35.73 54.82
CA SER A 632 -8.42 -36.47 53.61
C SER A 632 -7.38 -37.54 53.27
N ALA A 633 -7.85 -38.69 52.79
CA ALA A 633 -6.96 -39.78 52.38
C ALA A 633 -6.01 -39.39 51.23
N ALA A 634 -6.39 -38.42 50.40
CA ALA A 634 -5.52 -37.85 49.37
C ALA A 634 -4.39 -37.02 49.99
N ALA A 635 -4.69 -36.17 50.99
CA ALA A 635 -3.69 -35.39 51.70
C ALA A 635 -2.70 -36.27 52.49
N THR A 636 -3.16 -37.35 53.13
CA THR A 636 -2.27 -38.32 53.80
C THR A 636 -1.33 -38.99 52.80
N ARG A 637 -1.87 -39.53 51.68
CA ARG A 637 -1.06 -40.22 50.67
C ARG A 637 -0.07 -39.29 49.97
N ALA A 638 -0.47 -38.07 49.65
CA ALA A 638 0.41 -37.06 49.06
C ALA A 638 1.63 -36.77 49.96
N ARG A 639 1.41 -36.62 51.28
CA ARG A 639 2.49 -36.41 52.26
C ARG A 639 3.38 -37.63 52.42
N ASP A 640 2.80 -38.81 52.60
CA ASP A 640 3.55 -40.06 52.82
C ASP A 640 4.45 -40.39 51.61
N LEU A 641 3.96 -40.13 50.40
CA LEU A 641 4.67 -40.42 49.15
C LEU A 641 5.40 -39.21 48.55
N ARG A 642 5.33 -38.05 49.21
CA ARG A 642 5.96 -36.78 48.80
C ARG A 642 5.58 -36.36 47.36
N ILE A 643 4.29 -36.37 47.05
CA ILE A 643 3.73 -35.92 45.77
C ILE A 643 3.13 -34.52 45.98
N SER A 644 3.55 -33.52 45.21
CA SER A 644 3.03 -32.15 45.31
C SER A 644 1.76 -31.99 44.50
N CYS A 645 0.62 -31.85 45.18
CA CYS A 645 -0.71 -31.81 44.58
C CYS A 645 -1.17 -30.38 44.29
N TRP A 646 -1.02 -29.94 43.04
CA TRP A 646 -1.43 -28.63 42.54
C TRP A 646 -2.77 -28.71 41.79
N THR A 647 -3.54 -27.64 41.78
CA THR A 647 -4.67 -27.54 40.85
C THR A 647 -4.24 -26.96 39.50
N VAL A 648 -4.98 -27.31 38.43
CA VAL A 648 -4.78 -26.71 37.10
C VAL A 648 -4.89 -25.19 37.16
N GLU A 649 -5.87 -24.67 37.91
CA GLU A 649 -6.07 -23.24 38.13
C GLU A 649 -4.91 -22.59 38.86
N GLN A 650 -4.33 -23.26 39.86
CA GLN A 650 -3.18 -22.77 40.61
C GLN A 650 -1.93 -22.63 39.72
N LEU A 651 -1.63 -23.64 38.91
CA LEU A 651 -0.50 -23.57 37.99
C LEU A 651 -0.73 -22.48 36.94
N ALA A 652 -1.95 -22.37 36.39
CA ALA A 652 -2.31 -21.31 35.44
C ALA A 652 -2.11 -19.91 36.04
N ARG A 653 -2.58 -19.68 37.28
CA ARG A 653 -2.36 -18.42 38.01
C ARG A 653 -0.87 -18.11 38.19
N VAL A 654 -0.05 -19.11 38.51
CA VAL A 654 1.41 -18.93 38.67
C VAL A 654 2.08 -18.61 37.33
N VAL A 655 1.71 -19.29 36.24
CA VAL A 655 2.23 -19.02 34.89
C VAL A 655 1.87 -17.60 34.46
N ALA A 656 0.59 -17.22 34.52
CA ALA A 656 0.14 -15.87 34.14
C ALA A 656 0.83 -14.75 34.95
N ALA A 657 1.16 -15.02 36.21
CA ALA A 657 1.85 -14.05 37.06
C ALA A 657 3.38 -14.11 36.99
N ALA A 658 3.97 -15.01 36.19
CA ALA A 658 5.39 -15.29 36.27
C ALA A 658 6.27 -14.08 35.92
N GLU A 659 5.88 -13.29 34.91
CA GLU A 659 6.62 -12.07 34.56
C GLU A 659 6.31 -10.92 35.52
N THR A 660 5.04 -10.66 35.82
CA THR A 660 4.61 -9.53 36.66
C THR A 660 5.07 -9.64 38.12
N ARG A 661 5.31 -10.86 38.61
CA ARG A 661 5.76 -11.16 39.98
C ARG A 661 7.15 -11.81 40.03
N HIS A 662 7.85 -11.93 38.90
CA HIS A 662 9.15 -12.62 38.78
C HIS A 662 9.16 -14.01 39.43
N LEU A 663 8.10 -14.81 39.20
CA LEU A 663 8.03 -16.18 39.71
C LEU A 663 8.94 -17.07 38.87
N THR A 664 10.01 -17.57 39.47
CA THR A 664 11.01 -18.41 38.80
C THR A 664 10.78 -19.90 39.05
N ALA A 665 11.36 -20.75 38.19
CA ALA A 665 11.40 -22.20 38.38
C ALA A 665 11.90 -22.61 39.78
N ARG A 666 12.81 -21.83 40.40
CA ARG A 666 13.29 -22.07 41.76
C ARG A 666 12.17 -22.01 42.80
N ARG A 667 11.30 -20.99 42.74
CA ARG A 667 10.17 -20.85 43.69
C ARG A 667 9.14 -21.97 43.52
N VAL A 668 8.87 -22.36 42.27
CA VAL A 668 7.98 -23.48 41.98
C VAL A 668 8.58 -24.80 42.47
N LEU A 669 9.87 -25.01 42.24
CA LEU A 669 10.60 -26.18 42.70
C LEU A 669 10.60 -26.28 44.24
N ASP A 670 10.82 -25.16 44.94
CA ASP A 670 10.76 -25.12 46.40
C ASP A 670 9.40 -25.57 46.93
N ILE A 671 8.30 -25.20 46.25
CA ILE A 671 6.97 -25.69 46.63
C ILE A 671 6.85 -27.19 46.36
N VAL A 672 7.23 -27.65 45.16
CA VAL A 672 7.13 -29.06 44.75
C VAL A 672 7.90 -30.00 45.67
N LEU A 673 9.06 -29.57 46.19
CA LEU A 673 9.92 -30.41 47.02
C LEU A 673 9.55 -30.43 48.51
N ASN A 674 8.79 -29.43 48.99
CA ASN A 674 8.55 -29.22 50.42
C ASN A 674 7.07 -29.25 50.83
N TYR A 675 6.12 -29.08 49.91
CA TYR A 675 4.68 -29.02 50.18
C TYR A 675 3.94 -30.04 49.32
N PHE A 676 3.08 -30.85 49.95
CA PHE A 676 2.54 -32.06 49.33
C PHE A 676 1.02 -32.11 49.26
N SER A 677 0.33 -31.91 50.39
CA SER A 677 -1.13 -31.94 50.41
C SER A 677 -1.72 -30.73 49.66
N PRO A 678 -2.94 -30.85 49.10
CA PRO A 678 -3.59 -29.74 48.40
C PRO A 678 -3.68 -28.45 49.22
N ASP A 679 -3.95 -28.54 50.53
CA ASP A 679 -4.08 -27.36 51.40
C ASP A 679 -2.70 -26.72 51.67
N GLN A 680 -1.66 -27.52 51.92
CA GLN A 680 -0.28 -27.04 52.07
C GLN A 680 0.22 -26.32 50.82
N VAL A 681 -0.04 -26.91 49.63
CA VAL A 681 0.34 -26.31 48.34
C VAL A 681 -0.44 -25.02 48.12
N SER A 682 -1.75 -25.01 48.41
CA SER A 682 -2.58 -23.80 48.29
C SER A 682 -2.06 -22.67 49.16
N GLU A 683 -1.70 -22.95 50.42
CA GLU A 683 -1.14 -21.96 51.33
C GLU A 683 0.24 -21.45 50.83
N ALA A 684 1.09 -22.35 50.35
CA ALA A 684 2.40 -21.98 49.80
C ALA A 684 2.27 -21.09 48.55
N ILE A 685 1.30 -21.36 47.68
CA ILE A 685 1.02 -20.55 46.49
C ILE A 685 0.45 -19.19 46.89
N GLU A 686 -0.51 -19.12 47.82
CA GLU A 686 -1.03 -17.83 48.28
C GLU A 686 0.06 -16.97 48.94
N ARG A 687 1.04 -17.59 49.62
CA ARG A 687 2.25 -16.89 50.10
C ARG A 687 3.07 -16.30 48.95
N LEU A 688 3.20 -16.98 47.81
CA LEU A 688 3.86 -16.38 46.62
C LEU A 688 3.19 -15.10 46.14
N PHE A 689 1.88 -14.96 46.34
CA PHE A 689 1.10 -13.79 45.92
C PHE A 689 0.99 -12.71 46.99
N THR A 690 1.15 -13.07 48.28
CA THR A 690 1.01 -12.16 49.44
C THR A 690 2.33 -11.69 50.03
N ASP A 691 3.42 -12.45 49.90
CA ASP A 691 4.76 -11.95 50.26
C ASP A 691 5.04 -10.71 49.41
N ALA A 692 5.45 -9.63 50.09
CA ALA A 692 5.57 -8.30 49.52
C ALA A 692 6.51 -8.30 48.32
N ALA A 693 5.92 -8.45 47.13
CA ALA A 693 6.56 -8.16 45.86
C ALA A 693 6.75 -6.65 45.84
N TRP A 694 7.87 -6.19 46.39
CA TRP A 694 8.37 -4.88 46.05
C TRP A 694 8.47 -4.82 44.52
N ASP A 695 8.06 -3.71 43.92
CA ASP A 695 8.29 -3.48 42.50
C ASP A 695 9.79 -3.62 42.24
N HIS A 696 10.22 -4.68 41.55
CA HIS A 696 11.64 -4.95 41.35
C HIS A 696 12.27 -3.86 40.47
N ARG A 697 11.52 -3.24 39.56
CA ARG A 697 11.99 -2.05 38.83
C ARG A 697 12.17 -0.86 39.76
N GLY A 698 11.23 -0.66 40.69
CA GLY A 698 11.34 0.31 41.77
C GLY A 698 12.56 0.06 42.65
N LEU A 699 12.81 -1.20 43.02
CA LEU A 699 13.95 -1.61 43.84
C LEU A 699 15.27 -1.41 43.11
N TYR A 700 15.38 -1.81 41.84
CA TYR A 700 16.56 -1.57 41.02
C TYR A 700 16.85 -0.08 40.90
N ARG A 701 15.80 0.73 40.68
CA ARG A 701 15.94 2.19 40.64
C ARG A 701 16.42 2.73 41.98
N ALA A 702 15.86 2.27 43.09
CA ALA A 702 16.28 2.66 44.43
C ALA A 702 17.74 2.27 44.72
N ILE A 703 18.17 1.08 44.27
CA ILE A 703 19.56 0.62 44.39
C ILE A 703 20.50 1.49 43.54
N LEU A 704 20.14 1.82 42.30
CA LEU A 704 20.92 2.70 41.43
C LEU A 704 21.04 4.12 41.99
N VAL A 705 19.94 4.66 42.53
CA VAL A 705 19.95 5.95 43.23
C VAL A 705 20.84 5.87 44.48
N ALA A 706 20.76 4.80 45.25
CA ALA A 706 21.64 4.59 46.40
C ALA A 706 23.11 4.56 45.99
N PHE A 707 23.48 3.87 44.91
CA PHE A 707 24.86 3.89 44.40
C PHE A 707 25.32 5.32 44.06
N GLN A 708 24.49 6.11 43.37
CA GLN A 708 24.80 7.47 42.98
C GLN A 708 24.94 8.41 44.20
N GLU A 709 24.00 8.36 45.15
CA GLU A 709 24.07 9.20 46.34
C GLU A 709 25.28 8.87 47.23
N LEU A 710 25.69 7.61 47.27
CA LEU A 710 26.86 7.17 48.03
C LEU A 710 28.17 7.56 47.34
N GLU A 711 28.18 7.76 46.02
CA GLU A 711 29.32 8.31 45.29
C GLU A 711 29.69 9.72 45.78
N ASP A 712 28.68 10.56 46.04
CA ASP A 712 28.86 11.93 46.54
C ASP A 712 29.14 12.01 48.05
N ARG A 713 28.83 10.96 48.83
CA ARG A 713 28.86 11.01 50.31
C ARG A 713 29.89 10.07 50.95
N LEU A 714 30.34 9.04 50.25
CA LEU A 714 31.35 8.06 50.69
C LEU A 714 32.16 7.56 49.47
N PRO A 715 33.01 8.39 48.87
CA PRO A 715 33.75 8.04 47.65
C PRO A 715 34.81 6.94 47.86
N ASP A 716 35.23 6.69 49.09
CA ASP A 716 36.30 5.78 49.49
C ASP A 716 35.82 4.44 50.07
N SER A 717 34.51 4.15 50.03
CA SER A 717 33.93 2.93 50.60
C SER A 717 33.39 1.95 49.55
N ASP A 718 33.55 0.65 49.80
CA ASP A 718 32.97 -0.38 48.96
C ASP A 718 31.44 -0.42 49.10
N ARG A 719 30.74 -0.65 47.99
CA ARG A 719 29.28 -0.68 47.97
C ARG A 719 28.75 -2.05 48.40
N THR A 720 28.78 -2.30 49.71
CA THR A 720 28.32 -3.55 50.32
C THR A 720 26.79 -3.65 50.33
N VAL A 721 26.27 -4.88 50.38
CA VAL A 721 24.82 -5.14 50.50
C VAL A 721 24.23 -4.44 51.73
N GLU A 722 24.94 -4.41 52.86
CA GLU A 722 24.50 -3.73 54.08
C GLU A 722 24.28 -2.23 53.89
N LEU A 723 25.22 -1.58 53.19
CA LEU A 723 25.20 -0.15 52.93
C LEU A 723 24.02 0.22 52.02
N ILE A 724 23.86 -0.53 50.92
CA ILE A 724 22.76 -0.33 49.97
C ILE A 724 21.41 -0.65 50.62
N ALA A 725 21.31 -1.73 51.38
CA ALA A 725 20.07 -2.05 52.11
C ALA A 725 19.70 -0.96 53.12
N GLY A 726 20.70 -0.38 53.78
CA GLY A 726 20.52 0.77 54.67
C GLY A 726 19.90 1.97 53.96
N GLU A 727 20.40 2.34 52.78
CA GLU A 727 19.88 3.47 51.99
C GLU A 727 18.49 3.18 51.42
N VAL A 728 18.29 2.00 50.80
CA VAL A 728 17.01 1.61 50.23
C VAL A 728 15.92 1.52 51.29
N SER A 729 16.22 1.00 52.49
CA SER A 729 15.24 0.87 53.59
C SER A 729 14.68 2.20 54.12
N ARG A 730 15.31 3.34 53.80
CA ARG A 730 14.81 4.68 54.17
C ARG A 730 13.59 5.08 53.36
N LEU A 731 13.43 4.53 52.16
CA LEU A 731 12.29 4.82 51.30
C LEU A 731 11.02 4.18 51.89
N PRO A 732 9.88 4.91 51.96
CA PRO A 732 8.64 4.41 52.55
C PRO A 732 8.18 3.07 51.96
N GLU A 733 8.42 2.90 50.65
CA GLU A 733 8.08 1.73 49.86
C GLU A 733 9.02 0.54 50.06
N PHE A 734 10.12 0.64 50.83
CA PHE A 734 11.04 -0.48 51.11
C PHE A 734 11.37 -0.63 52.61
N ARG A 735 10.57 -0.07 53.52
CA ARG A 735 10.81 -0.08 54.98
C ARG A 735 11.00 -1.47 55.62
N ARG A 736 10.57 -2.53 54.93
CA ARG A 736 10.71 -3.93 55.39
C ARG A 736 11.56 -4.78 54.45
N ILE A 737 12.38 -4.14 53.61
CA ILE A 737 13.25 -4.88 52.70
C ILE A 737 14.30 -5.69 53.49
N THR A 738 14.56 -6.91 53.04
CA THR A 738 15.57 -7.77 53.64
C THR A 738 16.92 -7.57 52.97
N LYS A 739 18.01 -7.83 53.69
CA LYS A 739 19.36 -7.82 53.11
C LYS A 739 19.47 -8.81 51.95
N GLU A 740 18.78 -9.95 52.04
CA GLU A 740 18.80 -10.96 50.99
C GLU A 740 18.10 -10.47 49.71
N ALA A 741 16.97 -9.77 49.82
CA ALA A 741 16.29 -9.19 48.66
C ALA A 741 17.16 -8.13 47.95
N VAL A 742 17.92 -7.33 48.72
CA VAL A 742 18.86 -6.35 48.16
C VAL A 742 20.05 -7.04 47.50
N ARG A 743 20.57 -8.12 48.12
CA ARG A 743 21.64 -8.95 47.54
C ARG A 743 21.21 -9.54 46.20
N GLU A 744 20.06 -10.20 46.15
CA GLU A 744 19.53 -10.80 44.92
C GLU A 744 19.39 -9.74 43.81
N ALA A 745 18.77 -8.60 44.13
CA ALA A 745 18.61 -7.50 43.19
C ALA A 745 19.95 -6.90 42.71
N MET A 746 20.97 -6.83 43.57
CA MET A 746 22.32 -6.37 43.20
C MET A 746 23.03 -7.37 42.27
N ILE A 747 22.85 -8.68 42.49
CA ILE A 747 23.40 -9.72 41.61
C ILE A 747 22.74 -9.63 40.22
N GLU A 748 21.41 -9.50 40.17
CA GLU A 748 20.66 -9.35 38.92
C GLU A 748 21.07 -8.10 38.15
N LEU A 749 21.20 -6.95 38.83
CA LEU A 749 21.71 -5.72 38.23
C LEU A 749 23.13 -5.89 37.66
N SER A 750 24.00 -6.60 38.38
CA SER A 750 25.36 -6.87 37.89
C SER A 750 25.35 -7.73 36.63
N ALA A 751 24.49 -8.76 36.55
CA ALA A 751 24.33 -9.60 35.38
C ALA A 751 23.74 -8.81 34.18
N ALA A 752 22.78 -7.92 34.44
CA ALA A 752 22.15 -7.08 33.41
C ALA A 752 23.09 -5.97 32.88
N SER A 753 24.10 -5.56 33.65
CA SER A 753 25.00 -4.44 33.31
C SER A 753 25.99 -4.72 32.17
N GLN A 754 26.07 -5.96 31.68
CA GLN A 754 27.06 -6.40 30.67
C GLN A 754 28.51 -5.98 30.96
N GLY A 755 28.90 -5.96 32.24
CA GLY A 755 30.26 -5.62 32.68
C GLY A 755 30.44 -4.21 33.25
N GLY A 756 29.39 -3.37 33.23
CA GLY A 756 29.40 -2.08 33.93
C GLY A 756 29.34 -2.19 35.46
N MET A 757 28.94 -3.35 35.99
CA MET A 757 28.92 -3.64 37.43
C MET A 757 29.33 -5.09 37.67
N THR A 758 30.18 -5.33 38.68
CA THR A 758 30.59 -6.68 39.07
C THR A 758 30.31 -6.91 40.56
N TYR A 759 29.55 -7.94 40.88
CA TYR A 759 29.35 -8.40 42.27
C TYR A 759 30.51 -9.32 42.70
N ARG A 760 31.25 -8.95 43.75
CA ARG A 760 32.31 -9.78 44.36
C ARG A 760 32.33 -9.62 45.88
N GLU A 761 32.50 -10.73 46.59
CA GLU A 761 32.69 -10.78 48.05
C GLU A 761 31.66 -10.00 48.90
N GLY A 762 30.40 -9.91 48.44
CA GLY A 762 29.35 -9.19 49.19
C GLY A 762 29.22 -7.70 48.85
N ALA A 763 29.99 -7.21 47.88
CA ALA A 763 29.94 -5.84 47.39
C ALA A 763 29.78 -5.79 45.86
N VAL A 764 29.29 -4.65 45.36
CA VAL A 764 29.29 -4.34 43.92
C VAL A 764 30.34 -3.31 43.61
N VAL A 765 31.18 -3.61 42.63
CA VAL A 765 32.10 -2.66 42.02
C VAL A 765 31.44 -2.14 40.74
N VAL A 766 31.22 -0.83 40.68
CA VAL A 766 30.75 -0.17 39.46
C VAL A 766 31.99 0.18 38.62
N HIS A 767 32.01 -0.27 37.37
CA HIS A 767 33.05 0.03 36.41
C HIS A 767 32.58 1.21 35.57
N ILE A 768 33.17 2.39 35.82
CA ILE A 768 32.91 3.63 35.07
C ILE A 768 33.68 3.61 33.76
#